data_AF-A0A938HC23-F1
#
_entry.id   AF-A0A938HC23-F1
#
_cell.length_a   1.000
_cell.length_b   1.000
_cell.length_c   1.000
_cell.angle_alpha   90.00
_cell.angle_beta   90.00
_cell.angle_gamma   90.00
#
_symmetry.space_group_name_H-M   'P 1'
#
loop_
_entity.id
_entity.type
_entity.pdbx_description
1 polymer ?
#
loop_
_entity_poly.entity_id
_entity_poly.type
_entity_poly.pdbx_seq_one_letter_code
_entity_poly.pdbx_strand_id
1 'polypeptide(L)'
;MSARLHLALFPLLQVAAMIGLWVLPFLRTDWILLFGVAVFILCWNLHVSIHYLVHHPPKNKVIRYLFFLISTLLIGLPYHYYQLLHRTHHLYNNNPRDYTSTWKEKSGQQMPRTFLGYIFFWFIPTVPLPQQIKEGRQNDLLPTKDLQLLVVETLLLCVFYCVLFYTQPWLALGYFVFIYFGWVLISAQNYGQHLPRIGAPHTTSIHRKWYNILTLNNGLHAEHHDRPQVHYHDLEPNLELEPIQSAHLFAGLTFLKVKKSFLLVLILLVVCLLALPKLKLTGSLDGFAAGETPVFVDAHAYDSLFGQSKYRYYFSVSPKAHADLGFINSAAEFEAAIQDLAPQVEFISKVSQLRRFARARLLKNERPASELLASAAAHPQLGKLISKNHRSFLIIADFKGKKIPLDQLDSLQKIPRRHLKPIRGFGMQGLEAAIAHSMQEDIFKITGLIFLLFGAYLFWRYRHWTAIIYLVCNMLLAILATVCLFPIFGYQMTVVSILALPIVLVLSLSDAIHLLGGLSKGQNSLQTIRKIWVPSLLSSLTTALAFFSFQFNDAPNMVQLGHITGTAVLLEFLISMALAQQFLEKVKLQEAEQPLIEKLSQWMQRRQKQVGLGLLGLVFIGLFLLPQLRFEASTDDFFPKGEVVTKDHAYFQTQFNAQKVLHLWFAPQKPQKLDPNYVEQRLQAIKSPQLLHYELHPATAHKPLSASLYFTEVSAIAKCYCQLQAQKFFDNARLGLHAYSPFVVFEVVNKQVASSLFWSLLTASTAIVLLMLFLTKSPLQALYGFIPNLIPLAAVVVFFVLFDQGLNMLTALTLVVCIGLLDDDTIHVLYHKYVLKEPVTQMNAVIIHAAVLLSIGFGCFVVSNFEPTRIFGGVSALVFLIGLLGELTLFQWILNRIKS
;
A
#
# COMPACT_ATOMS: atom_id res chain seq x y z
N MET A 1 -37.97 -0.01 -5.01
CA MET A 1 -37.86 0.76 -3.75
C MET A 1 -38.83 1.92 -3.86
N SER A 2 -39.69 2.19 -2.87
CA SER A 2 -40.69 3.26 -3.02
C SER A 2 -40.01 4.64 -3.02
N ALA A 3 -40.52 5.60 -3.79
CA ALA A 3 -40.00 6.98 -3.88
C ALA A 3 -39.78 7.65 -2.49
N ARG A 4 -40.55 7.22 -1.49
CA ARG A 4 -40.47 7.71 -0.11
C ARG A 4 -39.24 7.23 0.67
N LEU A 5 -38.64 6.09 0.31
CA LEU A 5 -37.46 5.56 1.01
C LEU A 5 -36.19 6.39 0.69
N HIS A 6 -36.10 6.93 -0.54
CA HIS A 6 -34.96 7.73 -1.00
C HIS A 6 -34.89 9.11 -0.33
N LEU A 7 -36.05 9.71 -0.02
CA LEU A 7 -36.18 10.96 0.73
C LEU A 7 -35.55 10.91 2.12
N ALA A 8 -35.49 9.73 2.73
CA ALA A 8 -34.91 9.55 4.07
C ALA A 8 -33.50 8.95 4.03
N LEU A 9 -33.22 8.04 3.08
CA LEU A 9 -31.98 7.27 3.07
C LEU A 9 -30.72 8.13 2.93
N PHE A 10 -30.61 8.97 1.88
CA PHE A 10 -29.39 9.75 1.65
C PHE A 10 -29.15 10.84 2.70
N PRO A 11 -30.18 11.57 3.18
CA PRO A 11 -30.00 12.46 4.32
C PRO A 11 -29.51 11.73 5.58
N LEU A 12 -30.07 10.55 5.90
CA LEU A 12 -29.65 9.77 7.05
C LEU A 12 -28.21 9.26 6.92
N LEU A 13 -27.84 8.75 5.74
CA LEU A 13 -26.47 8.33 5.45
C LEU A 13 -25.49 9.49 5.55
N GLN A 14 -25.88 10.69 5.10
CA GLN A 14 -25.06 11.87 5.20
C GLN A 14 -24.87 12.30 6.66
N VAL A 15 -25.94 12.31 7.46
CA VAL A 15 -25.86 12.58 8.90
C VAL A 15 -24.94 11.58 9.59
N ALA A 16 -25.09 10.28 9.28
CA ALA A 16 -24.24 9.23 9.83
C ALA A 16 -22.76 9.43 9.45
N ALA A 17 -22.47 9.80 8.20
CA ALA A 17 -21.12 10.09 7.74
C ALA A 17 -20.52 11.32 8.45
N MET A 18 -21.31 12.39 8.63
CA MET A 18 -20.88 13.57 9.38
C MET A 18 -20.60 13.25 10.85
N ILE A 19 -21.46 12.48 11.52
CA ILE A 19 -21.22 12.02 12.89
C ILE A 19 -19.95 11.18 12.96
N GLY A 20 -19.74 10.27 12.00
CA GLY A 20 -18.51 9.48 11.93
C GLY A 20 -17.25 10.34 11.78
N LEU A 21 -17.29 11.37 10.94
CA LEU A 21 -16.19 12.34 10.80
C LEU A 21 -15.94 13.16 12.08
N TRP A 22 -16.95 13.31 12.93
CA TRP A 22 -16.82 14.02 14.22
C TRP A 22 -16.30 13.14 15.35
N VAL A 23 -16.56 11.83 15.28
CA VAL A 23 -16.13 10.87 16.32
C VAL A 23 -14.73 10.31 16.04
N LEU A 24 -14.34 10.17 14.77
CA LEU A 24 -13.05 9.62 14.39
C LEU A 24 -11.90 10.63 14.57
N PRO A 25 -10.68 10.17 14.95
CA PRO A 25 -9.51 11.02 15.03
C PRO A 25 -9.19 11.69 13.68
N PHE A 26 -9.02 13.01 13.69
CA PHE A 26 -8.73 13.79 12.49
C PHE A 26 -7.45 13.31 11.78
N LEU A 27 -7.51 13.17 10.44
CA LEU A 27 -6.41 12.76 9.55
C LEU A 27 -5.87 11.33 9.73
N ARG A 28 -6.56 10.46 10.48
CA ARG A 28 -6.32 9.01 10.40
C ARG A 28 -6.83 8.47 9.05
N THR A 29 -6.29 7.35 8.57
CA THR A 29 -6.60 6.81 7.23
C THR A 29 -8.09 6.46 7.04
N ASP A 30 -8.75 5.96 8.08
CA ASP A 30 -10.19 5.73 8.15
C ASP A 30 -11.00 7.04 8.09
N TRP A 31 -10.51 8.12 8.70
CA TRP A 31 -11.10 9.45 8.59
C TRP A 31 -11.07 9.96 7.14
N ILE A 32 -9.95 9.82 6.45
CA ILE A 32 -9.78 10.25 5.04
C ILE A 32 -10.71 9.45 4.11
N LEU A 33 -10.82 8.14 4.32
CA LEU A 33 -11.70 7.28 3.54
C LEU A 33 -13.18 7.63 3.76
N LEU A 34 -13.59 7.79 5.03
CA LEU A 34 -14.94 8.23 5.38
C LEU A 34 -15.22 9.62 4.81
N PHE A 35 -14.24 10.52 4.79
CA PHE A 35 -14.37 11.86 4.22
C PHE A 35 -14.72 11.80 2.73
N GLY A 36 -14.00 10.99 1.96
CA GLY A 36 -14.29 10.78 0.53
C GLY A 36 -15.70 10.22 0.29
N VAL A 37 -16.10 9.20 1.08
CA VAL A 37 -17.45 8.62 1.02
C VAL A 37 -18.52 9.66 1.40
N ALA A 38 -18.28 10.44 2.45
CA ALA A 38 -19.20 11.49 2.88
C ALA A 38 -19.40 12.52 1.78
N VAL A 39 -18.31 13.02 1.18
CA VAL A 39 -18.33 14.01 0.09
C VAL A 39 -19.15 13.49 -1.10
N PHE A 40 -19.00 12.21 -1.42
CA PHE A 40 -19.80 11.55 -2.46
C PHE A 40 -21.28 11.45 -2.08
N ILE A 41 -21.61 11.06 -0.84
CA ILE A 41 -22.99 11.00 -0.34
C ILE A 41 -23.66 12.37 -0.39
N LEU A 42 -22.96 13.45 -0.03
CA LEU A 42 -23.48 14.82 -0.13
C LEU A 42 -23.86 15.17 -1.58
N CYS A 43 -23.00 14.84 -2.55
CA CYS A 43 -23.31 15.05 -3.96
C CYS A 43 -24.59 14.32 -4.40
N TRP A 44 -24.76 13.07 -3.95
CA TRP A 44 -25.96 12.27 -4.25
C TRP A 44 -27.22 12.78 -3.54
N ASN A 45 -27.08 13.14 -2.26
CA ASN A 45 -28.17 13.67 -1.45
C ASN A 45 -28.75 14.95 -2.09
N LEU A 46 -27.88 15.84 -2.58
CA LEU A 46 -28.32 17.06 -3.25
C LEU A 46 -29.12 16.74 -4.52
N HIS A 47 -28.56 15.98 -5.46
CA HIS A 47 -29.19 15.76 -6.77
C HIS A 47 -30.42 14.83 -6.76
N VAL A 48 -30.56 14.00 -5.72
CA VAL A 48 -31.69 13.08 -5.60
C VAL A 48 -32.70 13.60 -4.58
N SER A 49 -32.34 13.60 -3.30
CA SER A 49 -33.32 13.80 -2.22
C SER A 49 -33.70 15.26 -2.01
N ILE A 50 -32.72 16.18 -2.05
CA ILE A 50 -32.98 17.61 -1.88
C ILE A 50 -33.58 18.20 -3.14
N HIS A 51 -33.10 17.78 -4.31
CA HIS A 51 -33.71 18.16 -5.57
C HIS A 51 -35.18 17.71 -5.65
N TYR A 52 -35.51 16.49 -5.21
CA TYR A 52 -36.92 16.06 -5.07
C TYR A 52 -37.71 16.99 -4.15
N LEU A 53 -37.14 17.35 -3.00
CA LEU A 53 -37.80 18.19 -2.00
C LEU A 53 -38.19 19.56 -2.55
N VAL A 54 -37.41 20.09 -3.51
CA VAL A 54 -37.68 21.37 -4.19
C VAL A 54 -38.96 21.33 -5.00
N HIS A 55 -39.22 20.24 -5.73
CA HIS A 55 -40.41 20.09 -6.57
C HIS A 55 -41.62 19.51 -5.81
N HIS A 56 -41.37 18.70 -4.78
CA HIS A 56 -42.41 17.96 -4.05
C HIS A 56 -42.29 18.10 -2.52
N PRO A 57 -42.46 19.31 -1.96
CA PRO A 57 -42.35 19.53 -0.53
C PRO A 57 -43.47 18.79 0.25
N PRO A 58 -43.18 18.25 1.46
CA PRO A 58 -44.16 17.54 2.28
C PRO A 58 -45.43 18.35 2.51
N LYS A 59 -46.61 17.71 2.42
CA LYS A 59 -47.90 18.40 2.63
C LYS A 59 -48.05 18.96 4.06
N ASN A 60 -47.54 18.24 5.06
CA ASN A 60 -47.54 18.70 6.45
C ASN A 60 -46.53 19.84 6.65
N LYS A 61 -47.00 20.99 7.14
CA LYS A 61 -46.20 22.21 7.31
C LYS A 61 -45.02 22.03 8.28
N VAL A 62 -45.22 21.35 9.41
CA VAL A 62 -44.18 21.15 10.43
C VAL A 62 -43.06 20.29 9.86
N ILE A 63 -43.43 19.17 9.24
CA ILE A 63 -42.48 18.26 8.60
C ILE A 63 -41.72 19.01 7.50
N ARG A 64 -42.42 19.78 6.66
CA ARG A 64 -41.81 20.58 5.59
C ARG A 64 -40.73 21.54 6.11
N TYR A 65 -41.04 22.35 7.12
CA TYR A 65 -40.06 23.28 7.68
C TYR A 65 -38.86 22.58 8.31
N LEU A 66 -39.09 21.46 9.00
CA LEU A 66 -38.02 20.65 9.57
C LEU A 66 -37.07 20.12 8.49
N PHE A 67 -37.61 19.67 7.35
CA PHE A 67 -36.80 19.25 6.20
C PHE A 67 -35.99 20.41 5.60
N PHE A 68 -36.53 21.64 5.54
CA PHE A 68 -35.80 22.81 5.04
C PHE A 68 -34.60 23.17 5.94
N LEU A 69 -34.80 23.17 7.26
CA LEU A 69 -33.73 23.46 8.23
C LEU A 69 -32.65 22.37 8.24
N ILE A 70 -33.04 21.08 8.21
CA ILE A 70 -32.08 19.98 8.13
C ILE A 70 -31.30 20.03 6.82
N SER A 71 -31.98 20.25 5.68
CA SER A 71 -31.32 20.34 4.38
C SER A 71 -30.30 21.47 4.34
N THR A 72 -30.61 22.60 4.96
CA THR A 72 -29.69 23.75 5.10
C THR A 72 -28.38 23.34 5.76
N LEU A 73 -28.44 22.59 6.87
CA LEU A 73 -27.24 22.07 7.56
C LEU A 73 -26.54 20.95 6.78
N LEU A 74 -27.26 20.16 5.99
CA LEU A 74 -26.63 19.10 5.20
C LEU A 74 -25.86 19.64 4.00
N ILE A 75 -26.38 20.65 3.31
CA ILE A 75 -25.72 21.20 2.11
C ILE A 75 -24.80 22.37 2.42
N GLY A 76 -24.85 22.91 3.64
CA GLY A 76 -24.04 24.06 4.05
C GLY A 76 -24.39 25.36 3.33
N LEU A 77 -25.58 25.42 2.71
CA LEU A 77 -26.17 26.61 2.08
C LEU A 77 -27.63 26.70 2.52
N PRO A 78 -28.20 27.92 2.64
CA PRO A 78 -29.63 28.06 2.90
C PRO A 78 -30.47 27.35 1.85
N TYR A 79 -31.41 26.52 2.28
CA TYR A 79 -32.25 25.72 1.39
C TYR A 79 -33.03 26.59 0.40
N HIS A 80 -33.61 27.72 0.85
CA HIS A 80 -34.34 28.62 -0.05
C HIS A 80 -33.43 29.35 -1.04
N TYR A 81 -32.13 29.50 -0.74
CA TYR A 81 -31.16 30.00 -1.71
C TYR A 81 -30.86 28.94 -2.77
N TYR A 82 -30.66 27.68 -2.36
CA TYR A 82 -30.54 26.57 -3.30
C TYR A 82 -31.79 26.44 -4.18
N GLN A 83 -32.99 26.59 -3.61
CA GLN A 83 -34.24 26.58 -4.36
C GLN A 83 -34.30 27.70 -5.40
N LEU A 84 -33.80 28.91 -5.08
CA LEU A 84 -33.66 30.00 -6.05
C LEU A 84 -32.70 29.62 -7.19
N LEU A 85 -31.51 29.12 -6.87
CA LEU A 85 -30.53 28.65 -7.87
C LEU A 85 -31.14 27.58 -8.79
N HIS A 86 -31.90 26.67 -8.21
CA HIS A 86 -32.54 25.56 -8.92
C HIS A 86 -33.68 26.03 -9.84
N ARG A 87 -34.51 26.96 -9.38
CA ARG A 87 -35.60 27.52 -10.19
C ARG A 87 -35.06 28.35 -11.38
N THR A 88 -34.02 29.15 -11.17
CA THR A 88 -33.39 29.90 -12.26
C THR A 88 -32.67 28.99 -13.25
N HIS A 89 -32.12 27.87 -12.77
CA HIS A 89 -31.53 26.84 -13.61
C HIS A 89 -32.52 26.25 -14.63
N HIS A 90 -33.73 25.90 -14.20
CA HIS A 90 -34.79 25.46 -15.11
C HIS A 90 -35.32 26.57 -16.00
N LEU A 91 -35.51 27.78 -15.46
CA LEU A 91 -36.07 28.91 -16.20
C LEU A 91 -35.18 29.32 -17.37
N TYR A 92 -33.86 29.37 -17.15
CA TYR A 92 -32.90 29.87 -18.12
C TYR A 92 -32.14 28.76 -18.83
N ASN A 93 -32.32 27.50 -18.43
CA ASN A 93 -31.75 26.32 -19.06
C ASN A 93 -30.24 26.47 -19.40
N ASN A 94 -29.44 26.79 -18.38
CA ASN A 94 -27.99 27.02 -18.49
C ASN A 94 -27.53 28.24 -19.32
N ASN A 95 -28.42 29.09 -19.79
CA ASN A 95 -28.08 30.40 -20.38
C ASN A 95 -27.36 31.31 -19.35
N PRO A 96 -26.48 32.26 -19.71
CA PRO A 96 -25.74 33.10 -18.74
C PRO A 96 -26.52 33.80 -17.61
N ARG A 97 -27.85 33.94 -17.73
CA ARG A 97 -28.73 34.43 -16.64
C ARG A 97 -29.00 33.38 -15.56
N ASP A 98 -28.76 32.11 -15.83
CA ASP A 98 -28.71 31.03 -14.84
C ASP A 98 -27.53 31.27 -13.89
N TYR A 99 -27.81 31.30 -12.58
CA TYR A 99 -26.82 31.54 -11.54
C TYR A 99 -25.80 30.40 -11.40
N THR A 100 -26.15 29.23 -11.93
CA THR A 100 -25.31 28.03 -11.99
C THR A 100 -24.74 27.77 -13.39
N SER A 101 -24.89 28.71 -14.33
CA SER A 101 -24.52 28.53 -15.73
C SER A 101 -23.06 28.11 -15.94
N THR A 102 -22.85 27.14 -16.83
CA THR A 102 -21.54 26.78 -17.37
C THR A 102 -21.02 27.80 -18.38
N TRP A 103 -21.80 28.83 -18.68
CA TRP A 103 -21.45 29.98 -19.51
C TRP A 103 -21.27 31.25 -18.66
N LYS A 104 -20.61 32.24 -19.25
CA LYS A 104 -20.53 33.60 -18.70
C LYS A 104 -20.60 34.61 -19.82
N GLU A 105 -21.16 35.78 -19.51
CA GLU A 105 -21.18 36.90 -20.43
C GLU A 105 -19.97 37.82 -20.16
N LYS A 106 -19.25 38.20 -21.21
CA LYS A 106 -18.16 39.17 -21.12
C LYS A 106 -18.17 40.03 -22.38
N SER A 107 -18.32 41.35 -22.22
CA SER A 107 -18.35 42.31 -23.33
C SER A 107 -19.42 42.00 -24.39
N GLY A 108 -20.60 41.51 -23.97
CA GLY A 108 -21.71 41.16 -24.86
C GLY A 108 -21.53 39.83 -25.61
N GLN A 109 -20.46 39.07 -25.35
CA GLN A 109 -20.25 37.73 -25.93
C GLN A 109 -20.41 36.64 -24.87
N GLN A 110 -21.10 35.56 -25.23
CA GLN A 110 -21.20 34.36 -24.40
C GLN A 110 -19.93 33.53 -24.54
N MET A 111 -19.28 33.25 -23.41
CA MET A 111 -18.09 32.41 -23.36
C MET A 111 -18.28 31.24 -22.40
N PRO A 112 -17.81 30.04 -22.75
CA PRO A 112 -17.89 28.89 -21.86
C PRO A 112 -16.90 29.05 -20.69
N ARG A 113 -17.31 28.61 -19.50
CA ARG A 113 -16.42 28.51 -18.34
C ARG A 113 -15.56 27.25 -18.48
N THR A 114 -14.30 27.35 -18.09
CA THR A 114 -13.41 26.17 -18.02
C THR A 114 -13.84 25.26 -16.88
N PHE A 115 -13.74 23.94 -17.04
CA PHE A 115 -14.14 22.95 -16.02
C PHE A 115 -13.55 23.23 -14.62
N LEU A 116 -12.22 23.33 -14.48
CA LEU A 116 -11.61 23.60 -13.18
C LEU A 116 -12.01 24.96 -12.59
N GLY A 117 -12.09 25.99 -13.45
CA GLY A 117 -12.53 27.31 -13.03
C GLY A 117 -13.99 27.33 -12.57
N TYR A 118 -14.82 26.43 -13.09
CA TYR A 118 -16.21 26.28 -12.67
C TYR A 118 -16.32 25.51 -11.35
N ILE A 119 -15.66 24.35 -11.23
CA ILE A 119 -15.84 23.47 -10.07
C ILE A 119 -15.19 24.01 -8.79
N PHE A 120 -14.00 24.60 -8.85
CA PHE A 120 -13.29 25.06 -7.65
C PHE A 120 -13.74 26.46 -7.19
N PHE A 121 -14.34 27.23 -8.09
CA PHE A 121 -14.86 28.58 -7.82
C PHE A 121 -16.38 28.64 -7.98
N TRP A 122 -17.07 27.55 -7.66
CA TRP A 122 -18.52 27.43 -7.74
C TRP A 122 -19.25 28.52 -6.94
N PHE A 123 -18.65 28.97 -5.84
CA PHE A 123 -19.19 30.01 -4.95
C PHE A 123 -19.05 31.43 -5.51
N ILE A 124 -18.34 31.64 -6.63
CA ILE A 124 -18.25 32.94 -7.31
C ILE A 124 -19.43 33.06 -8.28
N PRO A 125 -20.46 33.84 -7.94
CA PRO A 125 -21.69 33.86 -8.72
C PRO A 125 -21.49 34.56 -10.07
N THR A 126 -22.25 34.14 -11.10
CA THR A 126 -22.33 34.86 -12.40
C THR A 126 -22.96 36.25 -12.22
N VAL A 127 -24.00 36.32 -11.38
CA VAL A 127 -24.79 37.51 -11.08
C VAL A 127 -24.60 37.87 -9.60
N PRO A 128 -24.29 39.12 -9.22
CA PRO A 128 -24.11 39.50 -7.82
C PRO A 128 -25.34 39.16 -6.95
N LEU A 129 -25.14 38.68 -5.73
CA LEU A 129 -26.23 38.25 -4.82
C LEU A 129 -27.35 39.28 -4.62
N PRO A 130 -27.08 40.60 -4.43
CA PRO A 130 -28.16 41.59 -4.30
C PRO A 130 -29.07 41.65 -5.54
N GLN A 131 -28.47 41.45 -6.71
CA GLN A 131 -29.20 41.39 -7.97
C GLN A 131 -30.01 40.09 -8.08
N GLN A 132 -29.45 38.96 -7.64
CA GLN A 132 -30.20 37.68 -7.59
C GLN A 132 -31.46 37.78 -6.72
N ILE A 133 -31.36 38.41 -5.54
CA ILE A 133 -32.51 38.59 -4.64
C ILE A 133 -33.53 39.57 -5.25
N LYS A 134 -33.07 40.61 -5.94
CA LYS A 134 -33.94 41.57 -6.63
C LYS A 134 -34.71 40.90 -7.77
N GLU A 135 -34.00 40.19 -8.65
CA GLU A 135 -34.58 39.45 -9.78
C GLU A 135 -35.49 38.31 -9.31
N GLY A 136 -35.09 37.59 -8.26
CA GLY A 136 -35.89 36.53 -7.66
C GLY A 136 -37.24 37.05 -7.13
N ARG A 137 -37.27 38.25 -6.55
CA ARG A 137 -38.51 38.90 -6.12
C ARG A 137 -39.35 39.40 -7.30
N GLN A 138 -38.72 39.97 -8.31
CA GLN A 138 -39.42 40.53 -9.49
C GLN A 138 -40.09 39.45 -10.34
N ASN A 139 -39.48 38.26 -10.42
CA ASN A 139 -39.97 37.13 -11.22
C ASN A 139 -40.76 36.09 -10.38
N ASP A 140 -41.17 36.44 -9.15
CA ASP A 140 -41.90 35.55 -8.21
C ASP A 140 -41.19 34.21 -7.92
N LEU A 141 -39.86 34.16 -8.07
CA LEU A 141 -39.04 32.99 -7.76
C LEU A 141 -38.65 32.92 -6.28
N LEU A 142 -38.70 34.05 -5.56
CA LEU A 142 -38.44 34.17 -4.13
C LEU A 142 -39.49 35.08 -3.45
N PRO A 143 -40.68 34.55 -3.14
CA PRO A 143 -41.73 35.26 -2.42
C PRO A 143 -41.27 35.79 -1.05
N THR A 144 -41.98 36.78 -0.50
CA THR A 144 -41.63 37.41 0.79
C THR A 144 -41.50 36.41 1.94
N LYS A 145 -42.32 35.35 1.97
CA LYS A 145 -42.23 34.28 2.98
C LYS A 145 -40.97 33.44 2.85
N ASP A 146 -40.61 33.09 1.62
CA ASP A 146 -39.39 32.33 1.31
C ASP A 146 -38.13 33.16 1.64
N LEU A 147 -38.20 34.49 1.44
CA LEU A 147 -37.14 35.40 1.86
C LEU A 147 -36.96 35.44 3.40
N GLN A 148 -38.06 35.42 4.16
CA GLN A 148 -37.97 35.35 5.63
C GLN A 148 -37.33 34.03 6.09
N LEU A 149 -37.71 32.91 5.46
CA LEU A 149 -37.11 31.61 5.73
C LEU A 149 -35.63 31.55 5.34
N LEU A 150 -35.25 32.15 4.21
CA LEU A 150 -33.86 32.31 3.80
C LEU A 150 -33.02 33.02 4.89
N VAL A 151 -33.56 34.08 5.50
CA VAL A 151 -32.89 34.78 6.61
C VAL A 151 -32.75 33.86 7.82
N VAL A 152 -33.80 33.13 8.20
CA VAL A 152 -33.77 32.18 9.32
C VAL A 152 -32.74 31.07 9.08
N GLU A 153 -32.68 30.51 7.88
CA GLU A 153 -31.72 29.48 7.48
C GLU A 153 -30.28 30.00 7.47
N THR A 154 -30.08 31.24 7.03
CA THR A 154 -28.77 31.90 7.08
C THR A 154 -28.32 32.09 8.53
N LEU A 155 -29.21 32.57 9.40
CA LEU A 155 -28.94 32.71 10.83
C LEU A 155 -28.65 31.34 11.48
N LEU A 156 -29.38 30.30 11.10
CA LEU A 156 -29.13 28.93 11.57
C LEU A 156 -27.72 28.47 11.22
N LEU A 157 -27.27 28.66 9.98
CA LEU A 157 -25.89 28.33 9.57
C LEU A 157 -24.86 29.13 10.35
N CYS A 158 -25.06 30.44 10.51
CA CYS A 158 -24.15 31.29 11.28
C CYS A 158 -24.06 30.81 12.74
N VAL A 159 -25.18 30.56 13.41
CA VAL A 159 -25.21 30.06 14.79
C VAL A 159 -24.56 28.68 14.88
N PHE A 160 -24.87 27.78 13.93
CA PHE A 160 -24.26 26.46 13.87
C PHE A 160 -22.74 26.55 13.77
N TYR A 161 -22.20 27.32 12.82
CA TYR A 161 -20.76 27.52 12.68
C TYR A 161 -20.13 28.20 13.90
N CYS A 162 -20.78 29.20 14.49
CA CYS A 162 -20.28 29.85 15.72
C CYS A 162 -20.20 28.87 16.88
N VAL A 163 -21.24 28.06 17.11
CA VAL A 163 -21.25 27.03 18.16
C VAL A 163 -20.17 25.98 17.89
N LEU A 164 -20.06 25.52 16.64
CA LEU A 164 -19.11 24.47 16.27
C LEU A 164 -17.67 24.97 16.36
N PHE A 165 -17.41 26.20 15.95
CA PHE A 165 -16.08 26.83 16.08
C PHE A 165 -15.73 27.10 17.55
N TYR A 166 -16.69 27.53 18.37
CA TYR A 166 -16.47 27.77 19.80
C TYR A 166 -16.20 26.49 20.57
N THR A 167 -16.96 25.42 20.29
CA THR A 167 -16.85 24.15 21.00
C THR A 167 -15.71 23.29 20.48
N GLN A 168 -15.51 23.21 19.16
CA GLN A 168 -14.58 22.30 18.49
C GLN A 168 -14.06 22.89 17.16
N PRO A 169 -13.05 23.79 17.19
CA PRO A 169 -12.55 24.50 15.98
C PRO A 169 -12.14 23.58 14.83
N TRP A 170 -11.55 22.42 15.13
CA TRP A 170 -11.11 21.44 14.12
C TRP A 170 -12.29 20.77 13.40
N LEU A 171 -13.40 20.51 14.10
CA LEU A 171 -14.61 20.00 13.47
C LEU A 171 -15.27 21.06 12.58
N ALA A 172 -15.15 22.33 12.93
CA ALA A 172 -15.66 23.43 12.10
C ALA A 172 -14.89 23.52 10.79
N LEU A 173 -13.56 23.41 10.85
CA LEU A 173 -12.72 23.32 9.67
C LEU A 173 -13.03 22.07 8.85
N GLY A 174 -13.18 20.90 9.49
CA GLY A 174 -13.52 19.65 8.83
C GLY A 174 -14.87 19.70 8.11
N TYR A 175 -15.90 20.24 8.75
CA TYR A 175 -17.22 20.45 8.15
C TYR A 175 -17.16 21.44 6.98
N PHE A 176 -16.42 22.55 7.10
CA PHE A 176 -16.23 23.49 6.00
C PHE A 176 -15.56 22.83 4.78
N VAL A 177 -14.47 22.10 5.00
CA VAL A 177 -13.74 21.39 3.95
C VAL A 177 -14.62 20.32 3.30
N PHE A 178 -15.38 19.58 4.10
CA PHE A 178 -16.37 18.60 3.63
C PHE A 178 -17.42 19.22 2.71
N ILE A 179 -18.07 20.30 3.16
CA ILE A 179 -19.08 21.02 2.35
C ILE A 179 -18.43 21.55 1.06
N TYR A 180 -17.25 22.15 1.15
CA TYR A 180 -16.55 22.70 -0.03
C TYR A 180 -16.30 21.63 -1.09
N PHE A 181 -15.69 20.49 -0.72
CA PHE A 181 -15.41 19.40 -1.67
C PHE A 181 -16.69 18.70 -2.16
N GLY A 182 -17.73 18.63 -1.34
CA GLY A 182 -19.07 18.23 -1.76
C GLY A 182 -19.58 19.07 -2.91
N TRP A 183 -19.50 20.39 -2.77
CA TRP A 183 -19.91 21.32 -3.82
C TRP A 183 -19.01 21.29 -5.06
N VAL A 184 -17.72 20.98 -4.92
CA VAL A 184 -16.83 20.71 -6.07
C VAL A 184 -17.35 19.52 -6.90
N LEU A 185 -17.74 18.41 -6.27
CA LEU A 185 -18.35 17.27 -6.97
C LEU A 185 -19.70 17.62 -7.57
N ILE A 186 -20.53 18.39 -6.85
CA ILE A 186 -21.84 18.82 -7.34
C ILE A 186 -21.68 19.67 -8.60
N SER A 187 -20.77 20.64 -8.57
CA SER A 187 -20.46 21.47 -9.74
C SER A 187 -19.84 20.65 -10.87
N ALA A 188 -19.00 19.66 -10.58
CA ALA A 188 -18.46 18.78 -11.63
C ALA A 188 -19.59 18.01 -12.33
N GLN A 189 -20.55 17.49 -11.57
CA GLN A 189 -21.72 16.81 -12.11
C GLN A 189 -22.62 17.76 -12.92
N ASN A 190 -22.92 18.96 -12.39
CA ASN A 190 -23.71 19.96 -13.10
C ASN A 190 -23.03 20.40 -14.41
N TYR A 191 -21.70 20.57 -14.40
CA TYR A 191 -20.95 20.90 -15.61
C TYR A 191 -21.08 19.84 -16.69
N GLY A 192 -21.05 18.55 -16.29
CA GLY A 192 -21.25 17.46 -17.23
C GLY A 192 -22.69 17.31 -17.70
N GLN A 193 -23.67 17.62 -16.86
CA GLN A 193 -25.08 17.74 -17.26
C GLN A 193 -25.30 18.87 -18.27
N HIS A 194 -24.42 19.87 -18.28
CA HIS A 194 -24.51 21.10 -19.08
C HIS A 194 -23.23 21.41 -19.85
N LEU A 195 -22.77 20.44 -20.65
CA LEU A 195 -21.52 20.56 -21.40
C LEU A 195 -21.54 21.78 -22.34
N PRO A 196 -20.61 22.74 -22.18
CA PRO A 196 -20.50 23.86 -23.10
C PRO A 196 -19.99 23.40 -24.47
N ARG A 197 -20.91 23.18 -25.43
CA ARG A 197 -20.61 22.91 -26.85
C ARG A 197 -20.73 24.19 -27.69
N ILE A 198 -20.09 24.20 -28.87
CA ILE A 198 -20.18 25.32 -29.81
C ILE A 198 -21.64 25.40 -30.33
N GLY A 199 -22.31 26.54 -30.15
CA GLY A 199 -23.61 26.82 -30.77
C GLY A 199 -24.71 27.31 -29.81
N ALA A 200 -24.85 26.72 -28.62
CA ALA A 200 -25.85 27.10 -27.60
C ALA A 200 -25.64 26.38 -26.24
N PRO A 201 -26.24 26.86 -25.14
CA PRO A 201 -26.44 26.06 -23.92
C PRO A 201 -27.23 24.79 -24.25
N HIS A 202 -26.76 23.64 -23.78
CA HIS A 202 -27.39 22.33 -24.04
C HIS A 202 -27.41 21.51 -22.75
N THR A 203 -28.52 20.83 -22.49
CA THR A 203 -28.69 19.87 -21.40
C THR A 203 -28.45 18.46 -21.88
N THR A 204 -27.74 17.66 -21.11
CA THR A 204 -27.35 16.31 -21.54
C THR A 204 -28.04 15.26 -20.70
N SER A 205 -28.27 14.10 -21.31
CA SER A 205 -28.82 12.93 -20.62
C SER A 205 -27.97 11.69 -20.87
N ILE A 206 -28.11 10.73 -19.97
CA ILE A 206 -27.55 9.39 -20.05
C ILE A 206 -28.72 8.43 -19.97
N HIS A 207 -29.04 7.73 -21.07
CA HIS A 207 -30.17 6.79 -21.12
C HIS A 207 -29.83 5.38 -20.63
N ARG A 208 -28.65 5.17 -20.04
CA ARG A 208 -28.20 3.84 -19.63
C ARG A 208 -28.97 3.36 -18.40
N LYS A 209 -29.62 2.20 -18.50
CA LYS A 209 -30.44 1.61 -17.42
C LYS A 209 -29.72 1.49 -16.09
N TRP A 210 -28.52 0.92 -16.04
CA TRP A 210 -27.78 0.76 -14.77
C TRP A 210 -27.37 2.11 -14.14
N TYR A 211 -26.99 3.11 -14.97
CA TYR A 211 -26.61 4.43 -14.50
C TYR A 211 -27.82 5.07 -13.82
N ASN A 212 -28.97 5.00 -14.49
CA ASN A 212 -30.23 5.47 -13.95
C ASN A 212 -30.76 4.63 -12.78
N ILE A 213 -30.44 3.34 -12.67
CA ILE A 213 -30.74 2.58 -11.45
C ILE A 213 -29.91 3.11 -10.27
N LEU A 214 -28.61 3.35 -10.47
CA LEU A 214 -27.72 3.90 -9.45
C LEU A 214 -28.11 5.34 -9.09
N THR A 215 -28.30 6.19 -10.09
CA THR A 215 -28.58 7.62 -9.95
C THR A 215 -30.05 7.93 -9.80
N LEU A 216 -30.90 6.90 -9.68
CA LEU A 216 -32.35 7.04 -9.53
C LEU A 216 -32.95 7.92 -10.63
N ASN A 217 -32.65 7.58 -11.88
CA ASN A 217 -33.01 8.26 -13.11
C ASN A 217 -32.50 9.71 -13.24
N ASN A 218 -31.65 10.19 -12.33
CA ASN A 218 -30.98 11.49 -12.45
C ASN A 218 -30.04 11.59 -13.67
N GLY A 219 -29.80 10.49 -14.40
CA GLY A 219 -29.18 10.54 -15.71
C GLY A 219 -30.08 11.10 -16.80
N LEU A 220 -31.41 11.08 -16.64
CA LEU A 220 -32.40 11.64 -17.56
C LEU A 220 -32.58 13.15 -17.32
N HIS A 221 -31.48 13.88 -17.27
CA HIS A 221 -31.48 15.28 -16.83
C HIS A 221 -32.08 16.23 -17.86
N ALA A 222 -31.83 16.03 -19.15
CA ALA A 222 -32.51 16.79 -20.20
C ALA A 222 -34.03 16.55 -20.20
N GLU A 223 -34.49 15.30 -20.05
CA GLU A 223 -35.92 14.99 -19.93
C GLU A 223 -36.55 15.60 -18.68
N HIS A 224 -35.77 15.72 -17.60
CA HIS A 224 -36.19 16.43 -16.40
C HIS A 224 -36.32 17.94 -16.65
N HIS A 225 -35.44 18.56 -17.44
CA HIS A 225 -35.60 19.97 -17.85
C HIS A 225 -36.87 20.20 -18.66
N ASP A 226 -37.26 19.24 -19.51
CA ASP A 226 -38.51 19.31 -20.26
C ASP A 226 -39.76 19.13 -19.36
N ARG A 227 -39.65 18.25 -18.35
CA ARG A 227 -40.76 17.89 -17.46
C ARG A 227 -40.33 17.94 -15.98
N PRO A 228 -40.07 19.13 -15.41
CA PRO A 228 -39.47 19.27 -14.07
C PRO A 228 -40.38 18.80 -12.94
N GLN A 229 -41.69 18.77 -13.18
CA GLN A 229 -42.68 18.31 -12.19
C GLN A 229 -42.85 16.77 -12.16
N VAL A 230 -42.26 16.05 -13.12
CA VAL A 230 -42.30 14.58 -13.16
C VAL A 230 -41.16 14.05 -12.30
N HIS A 231 -41.51 13.14 -11.42
CA HIS A 231 -40.53 12.50 -10.55
C HIS A 231 -39.51 11.69 -11.36
N TYR A 232 -38.24 11.70 -10.96
CA TYR A 232 -37.21 10.95 -11.67
C TYR A 232 -37.56 9.48 -11.89
N HIS A 233 -38.19 8.82 -10.90
CA HIS A 233 -38.63 7.41 -11.07
C HIS A 233 -39.57 7.20 -12.26
N ASP A 234 -40.38 8.20 -12.57
CA ASP A 234 -41.41 8.17 -13.60
C ASP A 234 -40.94 8.84 -14.90
N LEU A 235 -39.69 9.36 -14.94
CA LEU A 235 -39.10 9.87 -16.16
C LEU A 235 -38.72 8.72 -17.09
N GLU A 236 -39.19 8.83 -18.33
CA GLU A 236 -38.82 7.93 -19.41
C GLU A 236 -37.80 8.61 -20.34
N PRO A 237 -36.80 7.86 -20.86
CA PRO A 237 -35.81 8.39 -21.79
C PRO A 237 -36.49 8.94 -23.05
N ASN A 238 -36.15 10.16 -23.45
CA ASN A 238 -36.57 10.70 -24.73
C ASN A 238 -35.60 10.23 -25.83
N LEU A 239 -36.07 9.32 -26.69
CA LEU A 239 -35.25 8.71 -27.75
C LEU A 239 -34.81 9.70 -28.85
N GLU A 240 -35.40 10.90 -28.89
CA GLU A 240 -35.02 11.96 -29.83
C GLU A 240 -33.79 12.76 -29.36
N LEU A 241 -33.43 12.68 -28.08
CA LEU A 241 -32.26 13.34 -27.51
C LEU A 241 -31.01 12.47 -27.69
N GLU A 242 -29.91 13.05 -28.17
CA GLU A 242 -28.63 12.35 -28.20
C GLU A 242 -28.03 12.22 -26.79
N PRO A 243 -27.90 11.00 -26.23
CA PRO A 243 -27.34 10.84 -24.91
C PRO A 243 -25.82 10.94 -24.93
N ILE A 244 -25.24 11.54 -23.89
CA ILE A 244 -23.79 11.52 -23.70
C ILE A 244 -23.34 10.16 -23.18
N GLN A 245 -22.12 9.75 -23.58
CA GLN A 245 -21.61 8.44 -23.19
C GLN A 245 -20.80 8.44 -21.89
N SER A 246 -20.16 9.55 -21.55
CA SER A 246 -19.43 9.74 -20.29
C SER A 246 -20.39 10.01 -19.14
N ALA A 247 -20.09 9.50 -17.95
CA ALA A 247 -20.84 9.87 -16.74
C ALA A 247 -20.73 11.39 -16.50
N HIS A 248 -21.83 12.03 -16.10
CA HIS A 248 -21.88 13.49 -15.92
C HIS A 248 -20.71 14.03 -15.08
N LEU A 249 -20.37 13.36 -13.97
CA LEU A 249 -19.28 13.79 -13.08
C LEU A 249 -17.92 13.98 -13.80
N PHE A 250 -17.66 13.22 -14.85
CA PHE A 250 -16.39 13.22 -15.58
C PHE A 250 -16.50 13.81 -16.98
N ALA A 251 -17.71 14.10 -17.45
CA ALA A 251 -17.94 14.57 -18.82
C ALA A 251 -17.23 15.90 -19.12
N GLY A 252 -17.09 16.75 -18.09
CA GLY A 252 -16.42 18.05 -18.17
C GLY A 252 -14.88 17.99 -18.13
N LEU A 253 -14.28 16.84 -17.84
CA LEU A 253 -12.83 16.65 -17.86
C LEU A 253 -12.30 16.61 -19.30
N THR A 254 -12.52 17.67 -20.07
CA THR A 254 -11.71 17.93 -21.25
C THR A 254 -10.41 18.55 -20.78
N PHE A 255 -9.33 17.77 -20.89
CA PHE A 255 -7.93 18.04 -20.57
C PHE A 255 -7.53 19.52 -20.38
N LEU A 256 -6.92 19.81 -19.23
CA LEU A 256 -6.32 21.10 -18.85
C LEU A 256 -5.43 21.68 -19.95
N LYS A 257 -5.62 22.96 -20.28
CA LYS A 257 -4.70 23.69 -21.18
C LYS A 257 -3.31 23.90 -20.54
N VAL A 258 -2.38 23.01 -20.89
CA VAL A 258 -0.99 23.15 -21.42
C VAL A 258 0.10 23.95 -20.66
N LYS A 259 -0.17 24.82 -19.66
CA LYS A 259 0.96 25.51 -18.95
C LYS A 259 0.88 25.55 -17.42
N LYS A 260 -0.31 25.46 -16.84
CA LYS A 260 -0.48 25.50 -15.37
C LYS A 260 -0.24 24.14 -14.69
N SER A 261 -0.43 23.04 -15.42
CA SER A 261 -0.12 21.68 -14.96
C SER A 261 1.37 21.49 -14.65
N PHE A 262 2.24 22.00 -15.52
CA PHE A 262 3.69 21.93 -15.32
C PHE A 262 4.15 22.75 -14.10
N LEU A 263 3.55 23.93 -13.88
CA LEU A 263 3.82 24.74 -12.68
C LEU A 263 3.40 24.02 -11.40
N LEU A 264 2.26 23.31 -11.41
CA LEU A 264 1.80 22.51 -10.27
C LEU A 264 2.80 21.39 -9.94
N VAL A 265 3.29 20.68 -10.97
CA VAL A 265 4.33 19.65 -10.79
C VAL A 265 5.62 20.25 -10.25
N LEU A 266 6.04 21.43 -10.73
CA LEU A 266 7.22 22.12 -10.21
C LEU A 266 7.06 22.50 -8.72
N ILE A 267 5.89 23.00 -8.33
CA ILE A 267 5.58 23.30 -6.91
C ILE A 267 5.63 22.02 -6.08
N LEU A 268 4.99 20.95 -6.54
CA LEU A 268 4.98 19.66 -5.86
C LEU A 268 6.39 19.10 -5.69
N LEU A 269 7.24 19.27 -6.71
CA LEU A 269 8.65 18.87 -6.70
C LEU A 269 9.47 19.69 -5.70
N VAL A 270 9.25 21.00 -5.61
CA VAL A 270 9.90 21.85 -4.59
C VAL A 270 9.50 21.39 -3.19
N VAL A 271 8.22 21.11 -2.95
CA VAL A 271 7.76 20.57 -1.65
C VAL A 271 8.45 19.24 -1.33
N CYS A 272 8.58 18.36 -2.34
CA CYS A 272 9.29 17.10 -2.19
C CYS A 272 10.77 17.33 -1.80
N LEU A 273 11.49 18.18 -2.54
CA LEU A 273 12.91 18.45 -2.29
C LEU A 273 13.19 19.01 -0.89
N LEU A 274 12.29 19.83 -0.34
CA LEU A 274 12.41 20.37 1.02
C LEU A 274 12.35 19.29 2.10
N ALA A 275 11.80 18.10 1.80
CA ALA A 275 11.67 17.00 2.75
C ALA A 275 12.93 16.10 2.83
N LEU A 276 13.80 16.13 1.81
CA LEU A 276 14.98 15.25 1.70
C LEU A 276 15.93 15.25 2.92
N PRO A 277 16.23 16.39 3.59
CA PRO A 277 17.14 16.40 4.74
C PRO A 277 16.69 15.55 5.93
N LYS A 278 15.40 15.17 5.98
CA LYS A 278 14.81 14.36 7.05
C LYS A 278 14.81 12.86 6.74
N LEU A 279 15.28 12.45 5.57
CA LEU A 279 15.29 11.05 5.15
C LEU A 279 16.18 10.20 6.06
N LYS A 280 15.68 9.05 6.53
CA LYS A 280 16.42 8.09 7.34
C LYS A 280 16.27 6.70 6.75
N LEU A 281 17.35 5.92 6.71
CA LEU A 281 17.35 4.50 6.37
C LEU A 281 17.55 3.67 7.65
N THR A 282 16.86 2.54 7.73
CA THR A 282 17.03 1.55 8.80
C THR A 282 17.02 0.13 8.24
N GLY A 283 18.00 -0.68 8.63
CA GLY A 283 18.06 -2.12 8.34
C GLY A 283 17.36 -2.98 9.41
N SER A 284 16.64 -2.34 10.34
CA SER A 284 15.95 -3.05 11.44
C SER A 284 14.86 -3.97 10.92
N LEU A 285 14.79 -5.16 11.53
CA LEU A 285 13.73 -6.14 11.31
C LEU A 285 12.56 -5.98 12.30
N ASP A 286 12.59 -4.98 13.19
CA ASP A 286 11.55 -4.80 14.22
C ASP A 286 10.17 -4.46 13.58
N GLY A 287 10.16 -3.82 12.41
CA GLY A 287 8.93 -3.43 11.71
C GLY A 287 8.14 -4.58 11.06
N PHE A 288 8.57 -5.83 11.25
CA PHE A 288 7.81 -7.04 10.91
C PHE A 288 6.87 -7.48 12.04
N ALA A 289 7.02 -6.92 13.24
CA ALA A 289 6.18 -7.21 14.40
C ALA A 289 4.85 -6.44 14.38
N ALA A 290 3.75 -7.14 14.57
CA ALA A 290 2.44 -6.54 14.81
C ALA A 290 2.36 -6.06 16.26
N GLY A 291 2.74 -4.80 16.51
CA GLY A 291 3.09 -4.25 17.83
C GLY A 291 2.09 -4.42 18.98
N GLU A 292 0.82 -4.76 18.70
CA GLU A 292 -0.21 -5.01 19.72
C GLU A 292 -0.41 -6.50 20.08
N THR A 293 0.26 -7.42 19.39
CA THR A 293 0.10 -8.87 19.68
C THR A 293 0.85 -9.22 20.97
N PRO A 294 0.24 -9.98 21.91
CA PRO A 294 0.87 -10.32 23.19
C PRO A 294 2.28 -10.90 23.07
N VAL A 295 2.55 -11.70 22.03
CA VAL A 295 3.88 -12.30 21.78
C VAL A 295 4.97 -11.26 21.51
N PHE A 296 4.66 -10.16 20.84
CA PHE A 296 5.64 -9.08 20.58
C PHE A 296 5.84 -8.19 21.81
N VAL A 297 4.76 -7.94 22.56
CA VAL A 297 4.85 -7.25 23.86
C VAL A 297 5.74 -8.05 24.82
N ASP A 298 5.52 -9.36 24.89
CA ASP A 298 6.32 -10.29 25.68
C ASP A 298 7.78 -10.34 25.17
N ALA A 299 8.01 -10.32 23.86
CA ALA A 299 9.37 -10.25 23.31
C ALA A 299 10.13 -8.99 23.77
N HIS A 300 9.51 -7.82 23.68
CA HIS A 300 10.11 -6.56 24.14
C HIS A 300 10.32 -6.55 25.66
N ALA A 301 9.36 -7.07 26.43
CA ALA A 301 9.48 -7.21 27.87
C ALA A 301 10.63 -8.15 28.24
N TYR A 302 10.76 -9.28 27.55
CA TYR A 302 11.82 -10.26 27.77
C TYR A 302 13.22 -9.65 27.53
N ASP A 303 13.42 -8.93 26.42
CA ASP A 303 14.69 -8.24 26.14
C ASP A 303 15.02 -7.20 27.23
N SER A 304 14.03 -6.50 27.77
CA SER A 304 14.23 -5.52 28.84
C SER A 304 14.61 -6.16 30.20
N LEU A 305 14.04 -7.33 30.51
CA LEU A 305 14.19 -8.01 31.80
C LEU A 305 15.42 -8.93 31.85
N PHE A 306 15.68 -9.67 30.77
CA PHE A 306 16.69 -10.72 30.76
C PHE A 306 17.99 -10.32 30.07
N GLY A 307 18.01 -9.16 29.42
CA GLY A 307 19.16 -8.57 28.72
C GLY A 307 18.89 -8.49 27.22
N GLN A 308 19.37 -7.42 26.59
CA GLN A 308 19.01 -7.09 25.21
C GLN A 308 19.77 -7.94 24.20
N SER A 309 19.10 -8.92 23.59
CA SER A 309 19.65 -9.72 22.50
C SER A 309 20.20 -8.86 21.35
N LYS A 310 19.57 -7.70 21.10
CA LYS A 310 19.97 -6.72 20.08
C LYS A 310 21.33 -6.07 20.33
N TYR A 311 21.76 -5.94 21.59
CA TYR A 311 23.06 -5.37 21.95
C TYR A 311 24.10 -6.44 22.31
N ARG A 312 23.81 -7.71 22.01
CA ARG A 312 24.74 -8.83 22.22
C ARG A 312 25.59 -9.09 20.98
N TYR A 313 26.87 -9.35 21.21
CA TYR A 313 27.83 -9.76 20.19
C TYR A 313 28.53 -11.06 20.62
N TYR A 314 28.68 -11.98 19.68
CA TYR A 314 29.25 -13.30 19.84
C TYR A 314 30.59 -13.37 19.11
N PHE A 315 31.60 -13.94 19.77
CA PHE A 315 32.90 -14.21 19.18
C PHE A 315 33.26 -15.68 19.29
N SER A 316 33.79 -16.25 18.22
CA SER A 316 34.30 -17.61 18.20
C SER A 316 35.81 -17.57 18.15
N VAL A 317 36.44 -18.02 19.22
CA VAL A 317 37.89 -18.17 19.29
C VAL A 317 38.25 -19.63 19.02
N SER A 318 39.07 -19.86 18.00
CA SER A 318 39.49 -21.20 17.57
C SER A 318 41.02 -21.32 17.66
N PRO A 319 41.57 -22.38 18.28
CA PRO A 319 43.00 -22.61 18.31
C PRO A 319 43.54 -22.90 16.91
N LYS A 320 44.79 -22.48 16.65
CA LYS A 320 45.56 -22.94 15.50
C LYS A 320 45.80 -24.45 15.58
N ALA A 321 46.13 -25.06 14.44
CA ALA A 321 46.55 -26.47 14.43
C ALA A 321 47.75 -26.64 15.39
N HIS A 322 47.70 -27.65 16.25
CA HIS A 322 48.71 -27.94 17.28
C HIS A 322 48.89 -26.86 18.36
N ALA A 323 47.94 -25.94 18.54
CA ALA A 323 48.01 -25.01 19.67
C ALA A 323 47.91 -25.76 21.01
N ASP A 324 48.77 -25.40 21.93
CA ASP A 324 48.79 -25.85 23.33
C ASP A 324 47.79 -25.06 24.19
N LEU A 325 47.86 -25.23 25.51
CA LEU A 325 47.03 -24.47 26.46
C LEU A 325 47.31 -22.95 26.45
N GLY A 326 48.36 -22.49 25.76
CA GLY A 326 48.64 -21.07 25.51
C GLY A 326 47.51 -20.36 24.75
N PHE A 327 46.66 -21.11 24.04
CA PHE A 327 45.40 -20.62 23.47
C PHE A 327 44.52 -19.89 24.51
N ILE A 328 44.44 -20.37 25.75
CA ILE A 328 43.61 -19.76 26.80
C ILE A 328 44.10 -18.34 27.12
N ASN A 329 45.42 -18.12 27.06
CA ASN A 329 46.01 -16.81 27.30
C ASN A 329 45.74 -15.87 26.12
N SER A 330 45.92 -16.32 24.87
CA SER A 330 45.53 -15.51 23.71
C SER A 330 44.03 -15.21 23.65
N ALA A 331 43.17 -16.12 24.13
CA ALA A 331 41.73 -15.86 24.28
C ALA A 331 41.45 -14.84 25.40
N ALA A 332 42.18 -14.88 26.51
CA ALA A 332 42.07 -13.89 27.58
C ALA A 332 42.60 -12.50 27.18
N GLU A 333 43.64 -12.43 26.36
CA GLU A 333 44.11 -11.18 25.74
C GLU A 333 43.01 -10.55 24.87
N PHE A 334 42.26 -11.38 24.13
CA PHE A 334 41.14 -10.90 23.35
C PHE A 334 39.95 -10.46 24.23
N GLU A 335 39.62 -11.21 25.28
CA GLU A 335 38.62 -10.81 26.30
C GLU A 335 38.95 -9.43 26.89
N ALA A 336 40.21 -9.21 27.28
CA ALA A 336 40.68 -7.94 27.81
C ALA A 336 40.58 -6.81 26.77
N ALA A 337 40.96 -7.05 25.51
CA ALA A 337 40.83 -6.07 24.45
C ALA A 337 39.37 -5.65 24.18
N ILE A 338 38.40 -6.56 24.35
CA ILE A 338 36.97 -6.22 24.26
C ILE A 338 36.55 -5.37 25.47
N GLN A 339 37.03 -5.73 26.67
CA GLN A 339 36.77 -4.98 27.90
C GLN A 339 37.30 -3.54 27.81
N ASP A 340 38.40 -3.32 27.09
CA ASP A 340 39.07 -2.03 26.91
C ASP A 340 38.37 -1.10 25.90
N LEU A 341 37.39 -1.56 25.13
CA LEU A 341 36.58 -0.73 24.20
C LEU A 341 35.62 0.27 24.91
N ALA A 342 35.95 0.65 26.15
CA ALA A 342 35.31 1.67 26.98
C ALA A 342 33.94 1.25 27.61
N PRO A 343 33.34 2.04 28.54
CA PRO A 343 32.44 1.61 29.64
C PRO A 343 31.04 1.09 29.23
N GLN A 344 30.88 0.77 27.95
CA GLN A 344 29.68 0.31 27.29
C GLN A 344 29.51 -1.21 27.39
N VAL A 345 30.54 -2.00 27.72
CA VAL A 345 30.37 -3.44 27.95
C VAL A 345 29.71 -3.66 29.32
N GLU A 346 28.49 -4.20 29.33
CA GLU A 346 27.74 -4.54 30.55
C GLU A 346 28.13 -5.91 31.08
N PHE A 347 28.31 -6.86 30.17
CA PHE A 347 28.64 -8.24 30.49
C PHE A 347 29.61 -8.80 29.44
N ILE A 348 30.56 -9.61 29.90
CA ILE A 348 31.36 -10.47 29.03
C ILE A 348 31.48 -11.86 29.67
N SER A 349 31.34 -12.91 28.86
CA SER A 349 31.59 -14.26 29.31
C SER A 349 33.08 -14.43 29.62
N LYS A 350 33.41 -14.83 30.85
CA LYS A 350 34.80 -14.85 31.31
C LYS A 350 35.54 -16.10 30.84
N VAL A 351 36.64 -15.95 30.10
CA VAL A 351 37.56 -17.06 29.73
C VAL A 351 38.17 -17.70 30.97
N SER A 352 38.17 -16.99 32.11
CA SER A 352 38.56 -17.53 33.43
C SER A 352 37.78 -18.80 33.84
N GLN A 353 36.56 -19.02 33.34
CA GLN A 353 35.82 -20.28 33.59
C GLN A 353 36.49 -21.47 32.90
N LEU A 354 36.87 -21.32 31.62
CA LEU A 354 37.65 -22.32 30.89
C LEU A 354 39.03 -22.54 31.53
N ARG A 355 39.68 -21.46 31.97
CA ARG A 355 40.96 -21.52 32.69
C ARG A 355 40.85 -22.30 34.01
N ARG A 356 39.79 -22.06 34.79
CA ARG A 356 39.53 -22.80 36.05
C ARG A 356 39.28 -24.27 35.79
N PHE A 357 38.49 -24.59 34.77
CA PHE A 357 38.24 -25.97 34.36
C PHE A 357 39.52 -26.70 33.94
N ALA A 358 40.38 -26.05 33.14
CA ALA A 358 41.67 -26.61 32.73
C ALA A 358 42.58 -26.92 33.93
N ARG A 359 42.63 -26.01 34.93
CA ARG A 359 43.40 -26.20 36.16
C ARG A 359 42.85 -27.32 37.04
N ALA A 360 41.53 -27.40 37.21
CA ALA A 360 40.87 -28.40 38.05
C ALA A 360 41.03 -29.84 37.53
N ARG A 361 41.14 -30.03 36.20
CA ARG A 361 41.42 -31.33 35.57
C ARG A 361 42.92 -31.67 35.46
N LEU A 362 43.81 -30.93 36.12
CA LEU A 362 45.26 -31.18 36.18
C LEU A 362 45.92 -31.36 34.79
N LEU A 363 45.45 -30.64 33.77
CA LEU A 363 46.01 -30.76 32.42
C LEU A 363 47.37 -30.02 32.38
N LYS A 364 48.48 -30.76 32.24
CA LYS A 364 49.82 -30.18 31.99
C LYS A 364 49.79 -29.31 30.72
N ASN A 365 50.63 -28.27 30.68
CA ASN A 365 50.73 -27.28 29.59
C ASN A 365 51.03 -27.88 28.19
N GLU A 366 51.41 -29.15 28.10
CA GLU A 366 51.82 -29.83 26.86
C GLU A 366 50.67 -30.45 26.07
N ARG A 367 49.43 -30.41 26.58
CA ARG A 367 48.29 -31.01 25.87
C ARG A 367 47.72 -30.10 24.78
N PRO A 368 47.24 -30.66 23.65
CA PRO A 368 46.63 -29.89 22.58
C PRO A 368 45.30 -29.26 23.04
N ALA A 369 45.05 -28.02 22.64
CA ALA A 369 43.84 -27.28 22.98
C ALA A 369 42.54 -27.99 22.57
N SER A 370 42.58 -28.82 21.53
CA SER A 370 41.45 -29.64 21.08
C SER A 370 40.98 -30.66 22.11
N GLU A 371 41.90 -31.27 22.86
CA GLU A 371 41.53 -32.21 23.93
C GLU A 371 40.82 -31.48 25.08
N LEU A 372 41.31 -30.30 25.47
CA LEU A 372 40.68 -29.48 26.50
C LEU A 372 39.24 -29.12 26.10
N LEU A 373 39.04 -28.65 24.87
CA LEU A 373 37.72 -28.24 24.40
C LEU A 373 36.74 -29.43 24.32
N ALA A 374 37.19 -30.60 23.86
CA ALA A 374 36.38 -31.83 23.90
C ALA A 374 36.02 -32.24 25.34
N SER A 375 36.98 -32.11 26.26
CA SER A 375 36.77 -32.39 27.68
C SER A 375 35.78 -31.40 28.32
N ALA A 376 35.87 -30.12 27.95
CA ALA A 376 35.01 -29.03 28.39
C ALA A 376 33.58 -29.14 27.84
N ALA A 377 33.41 -29.70 26.63
CA ALA A 377 32.11 -29.91 26.00
C ALA A 377 31.17 -30.79 26.84
N ALA A 378 31.71 -31.74 27.60
CA ALA A 378 30.94 -32.62 28.48
C ALA A 378 30.44 -31.94 29.77
N HIS A 379 30.89 -30.71 30.07
CA HIS A 379 30.48 -30.00 31.28
C HIS A 379 29.13 -29.28 31.04
N PRO A 380 28.12 -29.39 31.94
CA PRO A 380 26.76 -28.88 31.69
C PRO A 380 26.65 -27.39 31.32
N GLN A 381 27.42 -26.51 31.99
CA GLN A 381 27.42 -25.07 31.70
C GLN A 381 28.48 -24.66 30.67
N LEU A 382 29.75 -25.05 30.88
CA LEU A 382 30.85 -24.73 29.97
C LEU A 382 30.67 -25.32 28.56
N GLY A 383 30.06 -26.51 28.45
CA GLY A 383 29.77 -27.15 27.17
C GLY A 383 28.81 -26.36 26.28
N LYS A 384 27.92 -25.55 26.87
CA LYS A 384 27.06 -24.61 26.12
C LYS A 384 27.87 -23.52 25.39
N LEU A 385 29.11 -23.25 25.83
CA LEU A 385 30.05 -22.30 25.23
C LEU A 385 31.09 -22.98 24.30
N ILE A 386 31.05 -24.31 24.17
CA ILE A 386 31.91 -25.05 23.24
C ILE A 386 31.12 -25.36 21.96
N SER A 387 31.76 -25.19 20.82
CA SER A 387 31.18 -25.59 19.53
C SER A 387 30.91 -27.10 19.48
N LYS A 388 29.88 -27.56 18.78
CA LYS A 388 29.51 -28.98 18.58
C LYS A 388 30.65 -29.85 18.04
N ASN A 389 31.53 -29.29 17.23
CA ASN A 389 32.72 -30.00 16.71
C ASN A 389 33.90 -30.02 17.71
N HIS A 390 33.71 -29.44 18.89
CA HIS A 390 34.69 -29.30 19.98
C HIS A 390 35.98 -28.55 19.60
N ARG A 391 35.93 -27.65 18.61
CA ARG A 391 37.11 -26.92 18.11
C ARG A 391 37.16 -25.45 18.51
N SER A 392 36.07 -24.88 19.02
CA SER A 392 35.97 -23.45 19.27
C SER A 392 35.33 -23.15 20.62
N PHE A 393 35.73 -22.03 21.22
CA PHE A 393 35.12 -21.48 22.43
C PHE A 393 34.37 -20.19 22.09
N LEU A 394 33.18 -20.03 22.68
CA LEU A 394 32.29 -18.88 22.51
C LEU A 394 32.57 -17.82 23.57
N ILE A 395 32.83 -16.60 23.14
CA ILE A 395 32.84 -15.41 23.99
C ILE A 395 31.59 -14.58 23.67
N ILE A 396 30.81 -14.22 24.68
CA ILE A 396 29.60 -13.41 24.59
C ILE A 396 29.89 -12.06 25.23
N ALA A 397 29.60 -10.95 24.54
CA ALA A 397 29.71 -9.60 25.07
C ALA A 397 28.39 -8.84 24.89
N ASP A 398 27.88 -8.24 25.97
CA ASP A 398 26.67 -7.40 25.97
C ASP A 398 27.05 -5.94 26.11
N PHE A 399 26.47 -5.09 25.26
CA PHE A 399 26.70 -3.65 25.23
C PHE A 399 25.50 -2.88 25.84
N LYS A 400 25.79 -1.81 26.60
CA LYS A 400 24.82 -0.96 27.29
C LYS A 400 24.08 -0.05 26.32
N GLY A 401 22.96 -0.50 25.75
CA GLY A 401 21.90 0.36 25.18
C GLY A 401 22.31 1.39 24.12
N LYS A 402 23.56 1.38 23.67
CA LYS A 402 24.23 2.34 22.79
C LYS A 402 24.84 1.51 21.69
N LYS A 403 24.50 1.85 20.44
CA LYS A 403 24.97 1.23 19.20
C LYS A 403 26.35 0.54 19.33
N ILE A 404 26.42 -0.74 18.97
CA ILE A 404 27.65 -1.54 19.04
C ILE A 404 28.71 -0.89 18.11
N PRO A 405 29.96 -0.68 18.57
CA PRO A 405 31.03 -0.10 17.74
C PRO A 405 31.59 -1.15 16.76
N LEU A 406 30.79 -1.52 15.75
CA LEU A 406 31.09 -2.59 14.79
C LEU A 406 32.46 -2.42 14.14
N ASP A 407 32.81 -1.21 13.70
CA ASP A 407 34.11 -0.93 13.06
C ASP A 407 35.31 -1.22 13.98
N GLN A 408 35.15 -0.95 15.28
CA GLN A 408 36.19 -1.23 16.28
C GLN A 408 36.28 -2.73 16.57
N LEU A 409 35.14 -3.42 16.67
CA LEU A 409 35.11 -4.88 16.86
C LEU A 409 35.71 -5.62 15.66
N ASP A 410 35.40 -5.21 14.44
CA ASP A 410 35.96 -5.78 13.23
C ASP A 410 37.48 -5.57 13.17
N SER A 411 37.95 -4.40 13.61
CA SER A 411 39.38 -4.13 13.74
C SER A 411 40.05 -5.05 14.76
N LEU A 412 39.45 -5.26 15.93
CA LEU A 412 39.98 -6.17 16.96
C LEU A 412 40.02 -7.63 16.53
N GLN A 413 39.04 -8.08 15.76
CA GLN A 413 38.96 -9.45 15.22
C GLN A 413 40.09 -9.73 14.23
N LYS A 414 40.51 -8.71 13.46
CA LYS A 414 41.59 -8.81 12.46
C LYS A 414 43.00 -8.81 13.07
N ILE A 415 43.17 -8.40 14.33
CA ILE A 415 44.48 -8.42 15.01
C ILE A 415 44.96 -9.88 15.17
N PRO A 416 46.10 -10.28 14.55
CA PRO A 416 46.59 -11.64 14.63
C PRO A 416 47.09 -11.96 16.04
N ARG A 417 46.66 -13.11 16.58
CA ARG A 417 47.09 -13.60 17.91
C ARG A 417 47.83 -14.94 17.76
N ARG A 418 48.87 -15.13 18.58
CA ARG A 418 49.86 -16.22 18.41
C ARG A 418 49.21 -17.60 18.27
N HIS A 419 48.27 -17.93 19.14
CA HIS A 419 47.63 -19.25 19.21
C HIS A 419 46.21 -19.32 18.60
N LEU A 420 45.66 -18.21 18.08
CA LEU A 420 44.28 -18.15 17.54
C LEU A 420 44.26 -18.15 16.01
N LYS A 421 43.28 -18.83 15.43
CA LYS A 421 42.83 -18.56 14.05
C LYS A 421 42.14 -17.18 13.96
N PRO A 422 41.88 -16.65 12.75
CA PRO A 422 41.05 -15.47 12.59
C PRO A 422 39.75 -15.59 13.39
N ILE A 423 39.49 -14.59 14.23
CA ILE A 423 38.33 -14.58 15.12
C ILE A 423 37.10 -14.29 14.28
N ARG A 424 36.04 -15.09 14.49
CA ARG A 424 34.74 -14.86 13.88
C ARG A 424 33.85 -14.10 14.85
N GLY A 425 33.05 -13.19 14.32
CA GLY A 425 32.22 -12.28 15.09
C GLY A 425 30.82 -12.19 14.52
N PHE A 426 29.82 -12.11 15.39
CA PHE A 426 28.43 -11.99 14.98
C PHE A 426 27.62 -11.18 15.99
N GLY A 427 26.77 -10.27 15.52
CA GLY A 427 25.77 -9.59 16.34
C GLY A 427 24.64 -9.03 15.49
N MET A 428 23.45 -8.90 16.06
CA MET A 428 22.25 -8.48 15.32
C MET A 428 22.42 -7.11 14.65
N GLN A 429 23.06 -6.15 15.30
CA GLN A 429 23.33 -4.84 14.69
C GLN A 429 24.31 -4.90 13.51
N GLY A 430 25.26 -5.84 13.53
CA GLY A 430 26.14 -6.08 12.39
C GLY A 430 25.37 -6.58 11.17
N LEU A 431 24.37 -7.41 11.43
CA LEU A 431 23.47 -7.93 10.41
C LEU A 431 22.53 -6.86 9.87
N GLU A 432 21.89 -6.07 10.74
CA GLU A 432 21.09 -4.90 10.35
C GLU A 432 21.92 -3.90 9.52
N ALA A 433 23.19 -3.68 9.86
CA ALA A 433 24.10 -2.83 9.10
C ALA A 433 24.43 -3.43 7.72
N ALA A 434 24.70 -4.73 7.64
CA ALA A 434 24.93 -5.42 6.37
C ALA A 434 23.69 -5.40 5.45
N ILE A 435 22.49 -5.56 6.03
CA ILE A 435 21.23 -5.41 5.31
C ILE A 435 21.13 -3.99 4.75
N ALA A 436 21.34 -2.96 5.57
CA ALA A 436 21.27 -1.57 5.13
C ALA A 436 22.31 -1.23 4.04
N HIS A 437 23.53 -1.77 4.14
CA HIS A 437 24.56 -1.62 3.12
C HIS A 437 24.14 -2.30 1.79
N SER A 438 23.71 -3.56 1.84
CA SER A 438 23.22 -4.28 0.66
C SER A 438 22.02 -3.58 0.00
N MET A 439 21.12 -3.00 0.80
CA MET A 439 19.98 -2.21 0.29
C MET A 439 20.45 -0.98 -0.49
N GLN A 440 21.48 -0.27 -0.01
CA GLN A 440 22.05 0.87 -0.72
C GLN A 440 22.67 0.45 -2.05
N GLU A 441 23.43 -0.66 -2.05
CA GLU A 441 23.98 -1.21 -3.29
C GLU A 441 22.89 -1.61 -4.29
N ASP A 442 21.82 -2.25 -3.82
CA ASP A 442 20.69 -2.66 -4.64
C ASP A 442 20.00 -1.45 -5.28
N ILE A 443 19.81 -0.33 -4.56
CA ILE A 443 19.28 0.91 -5.14
C ILE A 443 20.14 1.32 -6.35
N PHE A 444 21.46 1.42 -6.21
CA PHE A 444 22.31 1.87 -7.30
C PHE A 444 22.37 0.86 -8.46
N LYS A 445 22.56 -0.43 -8.16
CA LYS A 445 22.73 -1.50 -9.16
C LYS A 445 21.43 -1.75 -9.93
N ILE A 446 20.32 -1.96 -9.24
CA ILE A 446 19.03 -2.28 -9.88
C ILE A 446 18.52 -1.06 -10.64
N THR A 447 18.51 0.13 -10.02
CA THR A 447 18.05 1.35 -10.70
C THR A 447 18.90 1.66 -11.92
N GLY A 448 20.23 1.60 -11.79
CA GLY A 448 21.15 1.83 -12.92
C GLY A 448 20.95 0.83 -14.06
N LEU A 449 20.75 -0.45 -13.73
CA LEU A 449 20.46 -1.49 -14.71
C LEU A 449 19.13 -1.25 -15.42
N ILE A 450 18.08 -0.84 -14.71
CA ILE A 450 16.79 -0.52 -15.32
C ILE A 450 16.92 0.68 -16.27
N PHE A 451 17.58 1.77 -15.86
CA PHE A 451 17.83 2.91 -16.75
C PHE A 451 18.59 2.51 -18.02
N LEU A 452 19.61 1.66 -17.89
CA LEU A 452 20.40 1.17 -19.02
C LEU A 452 19.55 0.33 -19.98
N LEU A 453 18.86 -0.69 -19.46
CA LEU A 453 18.08 -1.62 -20.28
C LEU A 453 16.85 -0.94 -20.91
N PHE A 454 16.14 -0.08 -20.17
CA PHE A 454 15.01 0.67 -20.71
C PHE A 454 15.47 1.70 -21.72
N GLY A 455 16.53 2.46 -21.42
CA GLY A 455 17.13 3.40 -22.37
C GLY A 455 17.54 2.71 -23.68
N ALA A 456 18.19 1.55 -23.60
CA ALA A 456 18.58 0.75 -24.76
C ALA A 456 17.36 0.25 -25.56
N TYR A 457 16.35 -0.30 -24.89
CA TYR A 457 15.13 -0.79 -25.54
C TYR A 457 14.38 0.33 -26.27
N LEU A 458 14.24 1.49 -25.63
CA LEU A 458 13.53 2.63 -26.19
C LEU A 458 14.30 3.29 -27.33
N PHE A 459 15.63 3.38 -27.21
CA PHE A 459 16.48 3.81 -28.32
C PHE A 459 16.31 2.88 -29.52
N TRP A 460 16.33 1.57 -29.30
CA TRP A 460 16.08 0.57 -30.35
C TRP A 460 14.68 0.71 -30.98
N ARG A 461 13.64 0.98 -30.19
CA ARG A 461 12.24 1.04 -30.65
C ARG A 461 11.86 2.37 -31.31
N TYR A 462 12.23 3.50 -30.70
CA TYR A 462 11.74 4.83 -31.10
C TYR A 462 12.80 5.67 -31.81
N ARG A 463 14.09 5.39 -31.60
CA ARG A 463 15.24 6.11 -32.21
C ARG A 463 15.13 7.65 -32.11
N HIS A 464 14.47 8.17 -31.07
CA HIS A 464 14.17 9.59 -30.93
C HIS A 464 14.60 10.14 -29.56
N TRP A 465 15.59 11.02 -29.53
CA TRP A 465 16.21 11.53 -28.29
C TRP A 465 15.23 12.24 -27.36
N THR A 466 14.28 13.03 -27.86
CA THR A 466 13.32 13.72 -26.99
C THR A 466 12.37 12.75 -26.26
N ALA A 467 12.03 11.61 -26.89
CA ALA A 467 11.19 10.60 -26.24
C ALA A 467 11.96 9.90 -25.11
N ILE A 468 13.26 9.67 -25.32
CA ILE A 468 14.17 9.13 -24.29
C ILE A 468 14.33 10.14 -23.14
N ILE A 469 14.55 11.42 -23.45
CA ILE A 469 14.66 12.47 -22.42
C ILE A 469 13.38 12.59 -21.60
N TYR A 470 12.21 12.63 -22.25
CA TYR A 470 10.91 12.62 -21.57
C TYR A 470 10.82 11.48 -20.55
N LEU A 471 11.23 10.29 -20.95
CA LEU A 471 11.13 9.09 -20.15
C LEU A 471 12.13 9.05 -18.99
N VAL A 472 13.39 9.43 -19.25
CA VAL A 472 14.40 9.55 -18.19
C VAL A 472 13.97 10.59 -17.17
N CYS A 473 13.43 11.73 -17.62
CA CYS A 473 12.84 12.72 -16.72
C CYS A 473 11.66 12.13 -15.93
N ASN A 474 10.75 11.38 -16.56
CA ASN A 474 9.62 10.75 -15.86
C ASN A 474 10.12 9.82 -14.75
N MET A 475 11.05 8.92 -15.07
CA MET A 475 11.61 7.97 -14.11
C MET A 475 12.35 8.66 -12.96
N LEU A 476 13.22 9.64 -13.25
CA LEU A 476 13.96 10.36 -12.20
C LEU A 476 13.03 11.12 -11.26
N LEU A 477 11.99 11.75 -11.81
CA LEU A 477 11.01 12.50 -11.04
C LEU A 477 10.11 11.57 -10.21
N ALA A 478 9.76 10.39 -10.72
CA ALA A 478 9.01 9.38 -10.00
C ALA A 478 9.80 8.84 -8.79
N ILE A 479 11.10 8.51 -8.97
CA ILE A 479 11.95 8.12 -7.84
C ILE A 479 12.03 9.25 -6.83
N LEU A 480 12.31 10.48 -7.28
CA LEU A 480 12.48 11.63 -6.39
C LEU A 480 11.23 11.87 -5.56
N ALA A 481 10.04 11.87 -6.18
CA ALA A 481 8.77 11.98 -5.48
C ALA A 481 8.61 10.87 -4.45
N THR A 482 8.91 9.62 -4.81
CA THR A 482 8.81 8.46 -3.91
C THR A 482 9.73 8.60 -2.69
N VAL A 483 10.99 8.98 -2.87
CA VAL A 483 11.94 9.21 -1.77
C VAL A 483 11.42 10.29 -0.82
N CYS A 484 10.83 11.36 -1.35
CA CYS A 484 10.35 12.47 -0.54
C CYS A 484 9.08 12.15 0.25
N LEU A 485 8.30 11.15 -0.16
CA LEU A 485 7.12 10.71 0.59
C LEU A 485 7.47 10.11 1.97
N PHE A 486 8.63 9.46 2.11
CA PHE A 486 9.06 8.90 3.39
C PHE A 486 9.10 9.93 4.52
N PRO A 487 9.88 11.03 4.41
CA PRO A 487 9.90 12.07 5.43
C PRO A 487 8.57 12.83 5.54
N ILE A 488 7.78 12.97 4.46
CA ILE A 488 6.45 13.61 4.50
C ILE A 488 5.47 12.81 5.37
N PHE A 489 5.50 11.48 5.28
CA PHE A 489 4.68 10.59 6.11
C PHE A 489 5.30 10.29 7.48
N GLY A 490 6.48 10.84 7.78
CA GLY A 490 7.18 10.58 9.04
C GLY A 490 7.76 9.17 9.14
N TYR A 491 7.93 8.49 8.00
CA TYR A 491 8.47 7.13 7.94
C TYR A 491 9.98 7.10 7.69
N GLN A 492 10.63 6.03 8.15
CA GLN A 492 12.02 5.70 7.83
C GLN A 492 12.04 4.64 6.74
N MET A 493 12.94 4.72 5.77
CA MET A 493 13.08 3.69 4.76
C MET A 493 13.55 2.38 5.39
N THR A 494 12.74 1.33 5.25
CA THR A 494 12.97 -0.01 5.81
C THR A 494 13.33 -1.00 4.71
N VAL A 495 13.75 -2.20 5.10
CA VAL A 495 14.10 -3.32 4.21
C VAL A 495 12.99 -3.65 3.21
N VAL A 496 11.74 -3.44 3.60
CA VAL A 496 10.56 -3.69 2.76
C VAL A 496 10.20 -2.46 1.96
N SER A 497 10.03 -1.32 2.63
CA SER A 497 9.46 -0.12 2.01
C SER A 497 10.37 0.49 0.95
N ILE A 498 11.68 0.21 1.00
CA ILE A 498 12.64 0.60 -0.04
C ILE A 498 12.28 0.03 -1.43
N LEU A 499 11.57 -1.09 -1.50
CA LEU A 499 11.11 -1.69 -2.77
C LEU A 499 10.17 -0.75 -3.53
N ALA A 500 9.55 0.22 -2.87
CA ALA A 500 8.76 1.26 -3.52
C ALA A 500 9.54 1.96 -4.64
N LEU A 501 10.84 2.22 -4.45
CA LEU A 501 11.66 2.95 -5.41
C LEU A 501 11.75 2.25 -6.76
N PRO A 502 12.30 1.01 -6.86
CA PRO A 502 12.39 0.34 -8.13
C PRO A 502 11.02 -0.11 -8.67
N ILE A 503 10.02 -0.39 -7.82
CA ILE A 503 8.64 -0.67 -8.27
C ILE A 503 8.07 0.54 -9.01
N VAL A 504 7.99 1.71 -8.36
CA VAL A 504 7.43 2.93 -8.97
C VAL A 504 8.20 3.32 -10.23
N LEU A 505 9.52 3.13 -10.23
CA LEU A 505 10.35 3.37 -11.41
C LEU A 505 9.93 2.51 -12.61
N VAL A 506 9.67 1.22 -12.40
CA VAL A 506 9.18 0.33 -13.47
C VAL A 506 7.77 0.73 -13.91
N LEU A 507 6.90 1.11 -12.97
CA LEU A 507 5.53 1.56 -13.26
C LEU A 507 5.46 2.86 -14.04
N SER A 508 6.38 3.79 -13.78
CA SER A 508 6.45 5.07 -14.48
C SER A 508 6.67 4.95 -16.00
N LEU A 509 7.05 3.75 -16.43
CA LEU A 509 7.23 3.45 -17.84
C LEU A 509 5.93 3.11 -18.55
N SER A 510 4.94 2.51 -17.85
CA SER A 510 3.74 1.99 -18.51
C SER A 510 2.96 3.10 -19.22
N ASP A 511 2.65 4.18 -18.49
CA ASP A 511 1.98 5.37 -19.04
C ASP A 511 2.77 5.99 -20.19
N ALA A 512 4.09 6.05 -20.06
CA ALA A 512 4.96 6.57 -21.09
C ALA A 512 4.93 5.72 -22.37
N ILE A 513 4.86 4.38 -22.26
CA ILE A 513 4.74 3.48 -23.42
C ILE A 513 3.40 3.65 -24.11
N HIS A 514 2.29 3.77 -23.37
CA HIS A 514 0.97 4.03 -23.96
C HIS A 514 1.00 5.34 -24.76
N LEU A 515 1.54 6.42 -24.16
CA LEU A 515 1.70 7.72 -24.82
C LEU A 515 2.59 7.66 -26.06
N LEU A 516 3.77 7.04 -25.97
CA LEU A 516 4.67 6.91 -27.13
C LEU A 516 4.09 5.97 -28.21
N GLY A 517 3.34 4.96 -27.80
CA GLY A 517 2.63 4.04 -28.69
C GLY A 517 1.60 4.76 -29.55
N GLY A 518 0.79 5.64 -28.95
CA GLY A 518 -0.16 6.49 -29.68
C GLY A 518 0.52 7.41 -30.71
N LEU A 519 1.61 8.07 -30.31
CA LEU A 519 2.41 8.91 -31.22
C LEU A 519 3.03 8.11 -32.38
N SER A 520 3.44 6.87 -32.13
CA SER A 520 4.01 6.01 -33.17
C SER A 520 3.01 5.60 -34.24
N LYS A 521 1.71 5.68 -33.97
CA LYS A 521 0.62 5.50 -34.95
C LYS A 521 0.26 6.77 -35.71
N GLY A 522 1.14 7.76 -35.71
CA GLY A 522 0.93 9.05 -36.38
C GLY A 522 -0.06 10.00 -35.68
N GLN A 523 -0.51 9.68 -34.46
CA GLN A 523 -1.34 10.60 -33.69
C GLN A 523 -0.52 11.80 -33.22
N ASN A 524 -1.14 12.98 -33.13
CA ASN A 524 -0.48 14.11 -32.47
C ASN A 524 -0.56 13.97 -30.93
N SER A 525 0.29 14.71 -30.20
CA SER A 525 0.37 14.62 -28.74
C SER A 525 -0.98 14.89 -28.06
N LEU A 526 -1.72 15.90 -28.49
CA LEU A 526 -3.02 16.22 -27.88
C LEU A 526 -4.08 15.13 -28.11
N GLN A 527 -4.13 14.54 -29.29
CA GLN A 527 -5.02 13.42 -29.62
C GLN A 527 -4.66 12.18 -28.80
N THR A 528 -3.36 11.87 -28.73
CA THR A 528 -2.82 10.75 -27.97
C THR A 528 -3.19 10.88 -26.50
N ILE A 529 -2.88 12.03 -25.89
CA ILE A 529 -3.19 12.27 -24.49
C ILE A 529 -4.69 12.18 -24.25
N ARG A 530 -5.55 12.76 -25.10
CA ARG A 530 -7.02 12.66 -24.96
C ARG A 530 -7.55 11.23 -24.93
N LYS A 531 -6.92 10.30 -25.65
CA LYS A 531 -7.31 8.89 -25.67
C LYS A 531 -6.80 8.13 -24.44
N ILE A 532 -5.66 8.55 -23.89
CA ILE A 532 -4.88 7.75 -22.93
C ILE A 532 -5.03 8.24 -21.49
N TRP A 533 -5.24 9.53 -21.25
CA TRP A 533 -5.20 10.08 -19.88
C TRP A 533 -6.28 9.51 -18.94
N VAL A 534 -7.48 9.19 -19.45
CA VAL A 534 -8.55 8.56 -18.64
C VAL A 534 -8.20 7.11 -18.28
N PRO A 535 -7.91 6.22 -19.25
CA PRO A 535 -7.54 4.86 -18.90
C PRO A 535 -6.26 4.80 -18.04
N SER A 536 -5.26 5.65 -18.30
CA SER A 536 -4.08 5.79 -17.44
C SER A 536 -4.46 6.21 -16.02
N LEU A 537 -5.29 7.23 -15.82
CA LEU A 537 -5.74 7.64 -14.49
C LEU A 537 -6.44 6.51 -13.74
N LEU A 538 -7.32 5.77 -14.44
CA LEU A 538 -8.05 4.65 -13.85
C LEU A 538 -7.11 3.51 -13.48
N SER A 539 -6.11 3.23 -14.31
CA SER A 539 -5.05 2.26 -14.06
C SER A 539 -4.14 2.64 -12.89
N SER A 540 -3.66 3.89 -12.84
CA SER A 540 -2.89 4.38 -11.70
C SER A 540 -3.72 4.32 -10.41
N LEU A 541 -5.03 4.56 -10.49
CA LEU A 541 -5.94 4.46 -9.36
C LEU A 541 -6.13 3.00 -8.90
N THR A 542 -6.29 2.04 -9.81
CA THR A 542 -6.37 0.62 -9.42
C THR A 542 -5.06 0.12 -8.82
N THR A 543 -3.93 0.48 -9.43
CA THR A 543 -2.60 0.19 -8.90
C THR A 543 -2.45 0.77 -7.49
N ALA A 544 -2.81 2.05 -7.30
CA ALA A 544 -2.73 2.70 -6.01
C ALA A 544 -3.62 2.04 -4.95
N LEU A 545 -4.85 1.65 -5.31
CA LEU A 545 -5.76 0.93 -4.41
C LEU A 545 -5.24 -0.46 -4.06
N ALA A 546 -4.57 -1.16 -4.97
CA ALA A 546 -3.90 -2.41 -4.68
C ALA A 546 -2.79 -2.23 -3.63
N PHE A 547 -1.97 -1.17 -3.73
CA PHE A 547 -0.99 -0.85 -2.70
C PHE A 547 -1.60 -0.38 -1.39
N PHE A 548 -2.66 0.44 -1.42
CA PHE A 548 -3.38 0.87 -0.21
C PHE A 548 -4.07 -0.28 0.52
N SER A 549 -4.35 -1.41 -0.16
CA SER A 549 -4.85 -2.62 0.49
C SER A 549 -3.88 -3.22 1.54
N PHE A 550 -2.59 -2.85 1.50
CA PHE A 550 -1.64 -3.22 2.57
C PHE A 550 -1.92 -2.55 3.91
N GLN A 551 -2.81 -1.55 3.98
CA GLN A 551 -3.31 -1.01 5.25
C GLN A 551 -3.99 -2.09 6.12
N PHE A 552 -4.51 -3.15 5.50
CA PHE A 552 -5.06 -4.31 6.21
C PHE A 552 -3.99 -5.33 6.65
N ASN A 553 -2.71 -5.01 6.50
CA ASN A 553 -1.60 -5.83 6.96
C ASN A 553 -1.21 -5.48 8.40
N ASP A 554 -0.96 -6.52 9.21
CA ASP A 554 -0.60 -6.35 10.62
C ASP A 554 0.83 -5.83 10.80
N ALA A 555 1.70 -5.98 9.79
CA ALA A 555 3.09 -5.54 9.88
C ALA A 555 3.26 -4.08 9.38
N PRO A 556 3.82 -3.19 10.23
CA PRO A 556 4.04 -1.79 9.89
C PRO A 556 4.84 -1.57 8.61
N ASN A 557 5.84 -2.40 8.34
CA ASN A 557 6.68 -2.29 7.14
C ASN A 557 5.89 -2.46 5.83
N MET A 558 4.84 -3.30 5.81
CA MET A 558 4.00 -3.48 4.62
C MET A 558 3.01 -2.33 4.45
N VAL A 559 2.38 -1.89 5.55
CA VAL A 559 1.49 -0.73 5.57
C VAL A 559 2.22 0.49 5.00
N GLN A 560 3.45 0.72 5.47
CA GLN A 560 4.32 1.78 4.97
C GLN A 560 4.59 1.64 3.46
N LEU A 561 4.97 0.45 2.98
CA LEU A 561 5.20 0.21 1.56
C LEU A 561 3.95 0.53 0.73
N GLY A 562 2.76 0.15 1.22
CA GLY A 562 1.48 0.45 0.59
C GLY A 562 1.18 1.94 0.49
N HIS A 563 1.33 2.68 1.59
CA HIS A 563 1.11 4.13 1.61
C HIS A 563 2.05 4.88 0.66
N ILE A 564 3.35 4.56 0.73
CA ILE A 564 4.36 5.21 -0.11
C ILE A 564 4.12 4.87 -1.58
N THR A 565 4.00 3.59 -1.94
CA THR A 565 3.90 3.18 -3.34
C THR A 565 2.58 3.62 -3.96
N GLY A 566 1.46 3.47 -3.25
CA GLY A 566 0.14 3.90 -3.75
C GLY A 566 0.07 5.40 -4.00
N THR A 567 0.62 6.21 -3.10
CA THR A 567 0.71 7.67 -3.30
C THR A 567 1.68 8.03 -4.43
N ALA A 568 2.83 7.34 -4.50
CA ALA A 568 3.84 7.59 -5.52
C ALA A 568 3.32 7.33 -6.93
N VAL A 569 2.54 6.26 -7.15
CA VAL A 569 1.93 5.95 -8.46
C VAL A 569 0.94 7.03 -8.88
N LEU A 570 0.12 7.56 -7.97
CA LEU A 570 -0.78 8.68 -8.29
C LEU A 570 -0.03 9.96 -8.64
N LEU A 571 1.08 10.24 -7.95
CA LEU A 571 1.95 11.39 -8.27
C LEU A 571 2.68 11.18 -9.59
N GLU A 572 3.13 9.98 -9.87
CA GLU A 572 3.80 9.59 -11.11
C GLU A 572 2.89 9.84 -12.31
N PHE A 573 1.62 9.42 -12.27
CA PHE A 573 0.64 9.74 -13.32
C PHE A 573 0.57 11.25 -13.61
N LEU A 574 0.50 12.07 -12.56
CA LEU A 574 0.43 13.53 -12.70
C LEU A 574 1.71 14.09 -13.33
N ILE A 575 2.87 13.57 -12.94
CA ILE A 575 4.18 13.93 -13.49
C ILE A 575 4.23 13.53 -14.96
N SER A 576 3.90 12.29 -15.30
CA SER A 576 3.93 11.72 -16.64
C SER A 576 3.06 12.53 -17.61
N MET A 577 1.82 12.82 -17.22
CA MET A 577 0.89 13.61 -18.04
C MET A 577 1.33 15.08 -18.19
N ALA A 578 1.96 15.67 -17.18
CA ALA A 578 2.49 17.03 -17.26
C ALA A 578 3.73 17.11 -18.16
N LEU A 579 4.66 16.15 -18.03
CA LEU A 579 5.85 16.06 -18.87
C LEU A 579 5.48 15.74 -20.32
N ALA A 580 4.50 14.87 -20.56
CA ALA A 580 4.06 14.50 -21.90
C ALA A 580 3.63 15.73 -22.71
N GLN A 581 2.90 16.65 -22.07
CA GLN A 581 2.51 17.92 -22.70
C GLN A 581 3.71 18.76 -23.10
N GLN A 582 4.71 18.87 -22.23
CA GLN A 582 5.86 19.76 -22.43
C GLN A 582 6.89 19.20 -23.43
N PHE A 583 7.13 17.89 -23.37
CA PHE A 583 8.19 17.25 -24.14
C PHE A 583 7.70 16.58 -25.42
N LEU A 584 6.47 16.07 -25.46
CA LEU A 584 5.98 15.28 -26.59
C LEU A 584 5.20 16.10 -27.63
N GLU A 585 4.86 17.36 -27.37
CA GLU A 585 4.08 18.21 -28.31
C GLU A 585 4.66 18.25 -29.73
N LYS A 586 5.99 18.29 -29.84
CA LYS A 586 6.73 18.39 -31.12
C LYS A 586 7.30 17.05 -31.59
N VAL A 587 7.10 15.98 -30.84
CA VAL A 587 7.67 14.67 -31.17
C VAL A 587 6.83 14.01 -32.25
N LYS A 588 7.48 13.61 -33.34
CA LYS A 588 6.88 12.79 -34.40
C LYS A 588 7.64 11.48 -34.46
N LEU A 589 6.97 10.40 -34.09
CA LEU A 589 7.54 9.07 -34.15
C LEU A 589 7.13 8.41 -35.47
N GLN A 590 8.05 7.68 -36.08
CA GLN A 590 7.72 6.86 -37.24
C GLN A 590 6.98 5.59 -36.78
N GLU A 591 6.02 5.17 -37.59
CA GLU A 591 5.33 3.90 -37.41
C GLU A 591 6.32 2.78 -37.69
N ALA A 592 6.83 2.18 -36.61
CA ALA A 592 7.79 1.09 -36.65
C ALA A 592 7.17 -0.12 -35.94
N GLU A 593 6.04 -0.61 -36.43
CA GLU A 593 5.57 -1.93 -36.02
C GLU A 593 6.50 -2.97 -36.64
N GLN A 594 7.15 -3.76 -35.78
CA GLN A 594 8.11 -4.75 -36.24
C GLN A 594 7.39 -6.00 -36.77
N PRO A 595 7.90 -6.63 -37.85
CA PRO A 595 7.30 -7.84 -38.42
C PRO A 595 7.14 -8.98 -37.42
N LEU A 596 8.02 -9.05 -36.41
CA LEU A 596 7.96 -10.06 -35.35
C LEU A 596 6.75 -9.86 -34.44
N ILE A 597 6.48 -8.63 -34.00
CA ILE A 597 5.38 -8.29 -33.09
C ILE A 597 4.04 -8.53 -33.80
N GLU A 598 3.95 -8.15 -35.06
CA GLU A 598 2.76 -8.39 -35.87
C GLU A 598 2.51 -9.90 -36.08
N LYS A 599 3.55 -10.66 -36.45
CA LYS A 599 3.46 -12.14 -36.57
C LYS A 599 3.05 -12.80 -35.26
N LEU A 600 3.61 -12.37 -34.13
CA LEU A 600 3.27 -12.89 -32.80
C LEU A 600 1.80 -12.60 -32.48
N SER A 601 1.36 -11.36 -32.71
CA SER A 601 -0.02 -10.95 -32.47
C SER A 601 -1.01 -11.74 -33.34
N GLN A 602 -0.74 -11.89 -34.63
CA GLN A 602 -1.56 -12.69 -35.55
C GLN A 602 -1.60 -14.16 -35.14
N TRP A 603 -0.47 -14.74 -34.73
CA TRP A 603 -0.41 -16.12 -34.25
C TRP A 603 -1.27 -16.33 -32.99
N MET A 604 -1.15 -15.43 -32.01
CA MET A 604 -1.95 -15.47 -30.78
C MET A 604 -3.45 -15.32 -31.07
N GLN A 605 -3.84 -14.39 -31.95
CA GLN A 605 -5.24 -14.21 -32.35
C GLN A 605 -5.83 -15.46 -33.01
N ARG A 606 -5.08 -16.12 -33.89
CA ARG A 606 -5.52 -17.36 -34.55
C ARG A 606 -5.74 -18.51 -33.56
N ARG A 607 -4.96 -18.56 -32.48
CA ARG A 607 -5.02 -19.62 -31.46
C ARG A 607 -5.64 -19.19 -30.13
N GLN A 608 -6.28 -18.01 -30.07
CA GLN A 608 -6.78 -17.39 -28.84
C GLN A 608 -7.66 -18.33 -27.99
N LYS A 609 -8.53 -19.14 -28.64
CA LYS A 609 -9.39 -20.11 -27.96
C LYS A 609 -8.59 -21.27 -27.33
N GLN A 610 -7.64 -21.83 -28.06
CA GLN A 610 -6.86 -22.99 -27.61
C GLN A 610 -5.96 -22.60 -26.44
N VAL A 611 -5.24 -21.49 -26.58
CA VAL A 611 -4.37 -20.95 -25.53
C VAL A 611 -5.19 -20.49 -24.33
N GLY A 612 -6.28 -19.74 -24.56
CA GLY A 612 -7.14 -19.24 -23.49
C GLY A 612 -7.77 -20.36 -22.65
N LEU A 613 -8.20 -21.47 -23.26
CA LEU A 613 -8.71 -22.63 -22.52
C LEU A 613 -7.60 -23.33 -21.72
N GLY A 614 -6.38 -23.43 -22.25
CA GLY A 614 -5.22 -23.94 -21.51
C GLY A 614 -4.89 -23.09 -20.29
N LEU A 615 -4.89 -21.76 -20.44
CA LEU A 615 -4.66 -20.82 -19.33
C LEU A 615 -5.80 -20.86 -18.29
N LEU A 616 -7.05 -21.07 -18.72
CA LEU A 616 -8.14 -21.30 -17.78
C LEU A 616 -7.95 -22.62 -16.99
N GLY A 617 -7.42 -23.66 -17.65
CA GLY A 617 -6.98 -24.89 -16.98
C GLY A 617 -5.91 -24.62 -15.92
N LEU A 618 -4.94 -23.75 -16.19
CA LEU A 618 -3.94 -23.31 -15.22
C LEU A 618 -4.59 -22.65 -13.99
N VAL A 619 -5.65 -21.85 -14.18
CA VAL A 619 -6.42 -21.26 -13.07
C VAL A 619 -7.04 -22.35 -12.21
N PHE A 620 -7.66 -23.36 -12.80
CA PHE A 620 -8.23 -24.49 -12.04
C PHE A 620 -7.16 -25.29 -11.28
N ILE A 621 -5.99 -25.52 -11.89
CA ILE A 621 -4.86 -26.18 -11.22
C ILE A 621 -4.38 -25.32 -10.05
N GLY A 622 -4.20 -24.02 -10.24
CA GLY A 622 -3.81 -23.10 -9.17
C GLY A 622 -4.81 -23.09 -8.01
N LEU A 623 -6.11 -23.06 -8.29
CA LEU A 623 -7.16 -23.16 -7.27
C LEU A 623 -7.12 -24.49 -6.50
N PHE A 624 -6.84 -25.60 -7.20
CA PHE A 624 -6.71 -26.92 -6.59
C PHE A 624 -5.45 -27.03 -5.70
N LEU A 625 -4.36 -26.36 -6.08
CA LEU A 625 -3.10 -26.34 -5.32
C LEU A 625 -3.09 -25.30 -4.19
N LEU A 626 -4.03 -24.35 -4.17
CA LEU A 626 -4.08 -23.29 -3.16
C LEU A 626 -4.04 -23.80 -1.71
N PRO A 627 -4.75 -24.88 -1.31
CA PRO A 627 -4.66 -25.42 0.05
C PRO A 627 -3.30 -26.03 0.41
N GLN A 628 -2.46 -26.33 -0.57
CA GLN A 628 -1.12 -26.91 -0.38
C GLN A 628 -0.04 -25.82 -0.23
N LEU A 629 -0.39 -24.55 -0.46
CA LEU A 629 0.54 -23.43 -0.31
C LEU A 629 0.96 -23.28 1.15
N ARG A 630 2.25 -23.43 1.42
CA ARG A 630 2.84 -23.28 2.77
C ARG A 630 3.26 -21.84 2.99
N PHE A 631 3.03 -21.32 4.20
CA PHE A 631 3.56 -20.02 4.62
C PHE A 631 4.77 -20.24 5.54
N GLU A 632 5.93 -19.79 5.09
CA GLU A 632 7.19 -19.95 5.83
C GLU A 632 7.91 -18.60 5.89
N ALA A 633 7.94 -17.97 7.06
CA ALA A 633 8.79 -16.81 7.33
C ALA A 633 10.06 -17.28 8.03
N SER A 634 11.19 -16.98 7.39
CA SER A 634 12.53 -17.14 7.93
C SER A 634 13.19 -15.77 7.93
N THR A 635 13.65 -15.29 9.08
CA THR A 635 14.46 -14.06 9.13
C THR A 635 15.82 -14.22 8.47
N ASP A 636 16.31 -15.45 8.36
CA ASP A 636 17.62 -15.72 7.75
C ASP A 636 17.62 -15.40 6.25
N ASP A 637 16.45 -15.48 5.59
CA ASP A 637 16.27 -15.13 4.19
C ASP A 637 16.48 -13.63 3.94
N PHE A 638 16.34 -12.82 5.00
CA PHE A 638 16.55 -11.37 4.97
C PHE A 638 18.02 -11.02 5.17
N PHE A 639 18.94 -11.98 5.17
CA PHE A 639 20.35 -11.68 5.29
C PHE A 639 20.99 -11.67 3.90
N PRO A 640 21.74 -10.60 3.56
CA PRO A 640 22.37 -10.50 2.26
C PRO A 640 23.35 -11.66 2.04
N LYS A 641 23.25 -12.32 0.89
CA LYS A 641 24.21 -13.35 0.49
C LYS A 641 25.56 -12.70 0.15
N GLY A 642 26.65 -13.39 0.47
CA GLY A 642 28.02 -12.94 0.18
C GLY A 642 28.71 -12.21 1.33
N GLU A 643 27.95 -11.60 2.25
CA GLU A 643 28.47 -10.88 3.40
C GLU A 643 29.15 -11.80 4.43
N VAL A 644 30.23 -11.31 5.05
CA VAL A 644 30.99 -12.06 6.06
C VAL A 644 30.13 -12.31 7.30
N VAL A 645 29.40 -11.30 7.77
CA VAL A 645 28.55 -11.39 8.96
C VAL A 645 27.43 -12.42 8.79
N THR A 646 26.88 -12.58 7.58
CA THR A 646 25.86 -13.61 7.27
C THR A 646 26.47 -15.02 7.34
N LYS A 647 27.69 -15.20 6.81
CA LYS A 647 28.41 -16.48 6.90
C LYS A 647 28.76 -16.81 8.34
N ASP A 648 29.14 -15.81 9.14
CA ASP A 648 29.44 -16.00 10.54
C ASP A 648 28.17 -16.29 11.35
N HIS A 649 27.04 -15.63 11.10
CA HIS A 649 25.73 -15.98 11.66
C HIS A 649 25.39 -17.47 11.45
N ALA A 650 25.46 -17.95 10.20
CA ALA A 650 25.22 -19.36 9.87
C ALA A 650 26.21 -20.31 10.57
N TYR A 651 27.48 -19.90 10.71
CA TYR A 651 28.46 -20.64 11.50
C TYR A 651 28.06 -20.72 12.98
N PHE A 652 27.65 -19.61 13.61
CA PHE A 652 27.25 -19.62 15.02
C PHE A 652 25.98 -20.45 15.25
N GLN A 653 24.99 -20.35 14.37
CA GLN A 653 23.74 -21.12 14.41
C GLN A 653 23.98 -22.63 14.28
N THR A 654 24.92 -23.04 13.43
CA THR A 654 25.23 -24.47 13.20
C THR A 654 26.15 -25.03 14.27
N GLN A 655 27.20 -24.30 14.65
CA GLN A 655 28.26 -24.79 15.52
C GLN A 655 27.97 -24.63 17.00
N PHE A 656 27.14 -23.68 17.42
CA PHE A 656 26.75 -23.53 18.82
C PHE A 656 25.30 -23.97 19.00
N ASN A 657 24.96 -24.41 20.21
CA ASN A 657 23.59 -24.81 20.51
C ASN A 657 22.72 -23.57 20.63
N ALA A 658 22.06 -23.17 19.54
CA ALA A 658 20.85 -22.37 19.63
C ALA A 658 19.83 -23.20 20.43
N GLN A 659 19.55 -22.78 21.66
CA GLN A 659 18.63 -23.54 22.51
C GLN A 659 17.22 -23.39 21.93
N LYS A 660 16.62 -24.51 21.53
CA LYS A 660 15.20 -24.60 21.14
C LYS A 660 14.38 -24.51 22.42
N VAL A 661 14.17 -23.29 22.88
CA VAL A 661 13.68 -22.99 24.23
C VAL A 661 12.45 -22.08 24.19
N LEU A 662 11.50 -22.36 25.08
CA LEU A 662 10.43 -21.44 25.46
C LEU A 662 10.78 -20.85 26.83
N HIS A 663 11.02 -19.54 26.87
CA HIS A 663 11.25 -18.84 28.12
C HIS A 663 9.92 -18.37 28.70
N LEU A 664 9.73 -18.65 29.99
CA LEU A 664 8.57 -18.24 30.76
C LEU A 664 9.04 -17.33 31.90
N TRP A 665 8.29 -16.28 32.19
CA TRP A 665 8.48 -15.52 33.42
C TRP A 665 7.14 -15.12 34.02
N PHE A 666 7.18 -14.87 35.33
CA PHE A 666 5.99 -14.68 36.14
C PHE A 666 5.98 -13.27 36.74
N ALA A 667 5.00 -12.47 36.33
CA ALA A 667 4.81 -11.08 36.73
C ALA A 667 3.36 -10.86 37.23
N PRO A 668 3.05 -11.24 38.48
CA PRO A 668 1.70 -11.22 39.01
C PRO A 668 1.16 -9.79 39.10
N GLN A 669 -0.15 -9.61 38.86
CA GLN A 669 -0.79 -8.28 38.84
C GLN A 669 -0.75 -7.55 40.18
N LYS A 670 -0.60 -8.28 41.28
CA LYS A 670 -0.33 -7.73 42.62
C LYS A 670 1.11 -8.07 42.99
N PRO A 671 1.88 -7.13 43.58
CA PRO A 671 3.24 -7.38 44.06
C PRO A 671 3.21 -8.31 45.28
N GLN A 672 2.96 -9.60 45.06
CA GLN A 672 3.11 -10.68 46.02
C GLN A 672 4.27 -11.56 45.60
N LYS A 673 5.01 -12.07 46.59
CA LYS A 673 6.08 -13.02 46.37
C LYS A 673 5.47 -14.34 45.89
N LEU A 674 5.67 -14.69 44.63
CA LEU A 674 5.22 -15.97 44.08
C LEU A 674 5.93 -17.12 44.77
N ASP A 675 5.16 -18.14 45.18
CA ASP A 675 5.70 -19.39 45.72
C ASP A 675 6.32 -20.22 44.57
N PRO A 676 7.63 -20.49 44.59
CA PRO A 676 8.28 -21.34 43.59
C PRO A 676 7.69 -22.74 43.49
N ASN A 677 7.19 -23.31 44.60
CA ASN A 677 6.58 -24.65 44.60
C ASN A 677 5.27 -24.68 43.81
N TYR A 678 4.47 -23.62 43.94
CA TYR A 678 3.25 -23.47 43.15
C TYR A 678 3.57 -23.35 41.66
N VAL A 679 4.60 -22.57 41.31
CA VAL A 679 5.05 -22.46 39.91
C VAL A 679 5.56 -23.79 39.37
N GLU A 680 6.36 -24.52 40.14
CA GLU A 680 6.88 -25.82 39.74
C GLU A 680 5.76 -26.85 39.54
N GLN A 681 4.77 -26.90 40.43
CA GLN A 681 3.57 -27.74 40.25
C GLN A 681 2.83 -27.42 38.94
N ARG A 682 2.75 -26.14 38.57
CA ARG A 682 2.13 -25.70 37.31
C ARG A 682 2.98 -26.06 36.10
N LEU A 683 4.31 -25.97 36.19
CA LEU A 683 5.23 -26.38 35.12
C LEU A 683 5.16 -27.89 34.87
N GLN A 684 5.09 -28.71 35.92
CA GLN A 684 4.93 -30.17 35.81
C GLN A 684 3.60 -30.57 35.16
N ALA A 685 2.56 -29.74 35.30
CA ALA A 685 1.29 -29.95 34.64
C ALA A 685 1.33 -29.71 33.12
N ILE A 686 2.37 -29.05 32.60
CA ILE A 686 2.55 -28.78 31.16
C ILE A 686 2.97 -30.09 30.47
N LYS A 687 1.98 -30.82 29.94
CA LYS A 687 2.22 -31.99 29.09
C LYS A 687 2.29 -31.56 27.63
N SER A 688 3.51 -31.31 27.14
CA SER A 688 3.75 -31.02 25.72
C SER A 688 4.59 -32.14 25.08
N PRO A 689 4.23 -32.62 23.88
CA PRO A 689 5.07 -33.57 23.15
C PRO A 689 6.47 -32.99 22.95
N GLN A 690 7.51 -33.83 22.97
CA GLN A 690 8.88 -33.43 22.63
C GLN A 690 9.55 -32.42 23.58
N LEU A 691 8.91 -32.09 24.72
CA LEU A 691 9.53 -31.41 25.85
C LEU A 691 10.58 -32.34 26.50
N LEU A 692 11.83 -31.88 26.55
CA LEU A 692 12.95 -32.64 27.11
C LEU A 692 13.02 -32.47 28.63
N HIS A 693 13.10 -31.23 29.08
CA HIS A 693 13.17 -30.85 30.49
C HIS A 693 12.86 -29.36 30.65
N TYR A 694 12.67 -28.91 31.89
CA TYR A 694 12.60 -27.49 32.25
C TYR A 694 13.72 -27.14 33.24
N GLU A 695 14.21 -25.91 33.19
CA GLU A 695 15.10 -25.32 34.18
C GLU A 695 14.37 -24.16 34.86
N LEU A 696 14.23 -24.19 36.20
CA LEU A 696 13.66 -23.09 36.98
C LEU A 696 14.77 -22.14 37.45
N HIS A 697 14.55 -20.85 37.30
CA HIS A 697 15.48 -19.80 37.71
C HIS A 697 14.85 -18.94 38.82
N PRO A 698 15.47 -18.88 40.02
CA PRO A 698 14.92 -18.14 41.14
C PRO A 698 14.89 -16.63 40.88
N ALA A 699 13.93 -15.94 41.48
CA ALA A 699 13.83 -14.48 41.39
C ALA A 699 15.05 -13.80 42.04
N THR A 700 15.50 -12.69 41.44
CA THR A 700 16.58 -11.83 41.94
C THR A 700 16.09 -10.39 42.10
N ALA A 701 16.93 -9.49 42.63
CA ALA A 701 16.57 -8.07 42.79
C ALA A 701 16.19 -7.37 41.47
N HIS A 702 16.66 -7.89 40.33
CA HIS A 702 16.46 -7.27 39.01
C HIS A 702 15.72 -8.16 38.00
N LYS A 703 15.49 -9.45 38.31
CA LYS A 703 14.82 -10.40 37.40
C LYS A 703 13.71 -11.17 38.11
N PRO A 704 12.52 -11.31 37.50
CA PRO A 704 11.43 -12.08 38.08
C PRO A 704 11.75 -13.59 38.10
N LEU A 705 10.94 -14.35 38.82
CA LEU A 705 10.95 -15.81 38.75
C LEU A 705 10.72 -16.22 37.28
N SER A 706 11.51 -17.16 36.78
CA SER A 706 11.46 -17.57 35.36
C SER A 706 11.76 -19.05 35.19
N ALA A 707 11.35 -19.61 34.05
CA ALA A 707 11.61 -20.99 33.68
C ALA A 707 11.97 -21.09 32.20
N SER A 708 12.84 -22.03 31.84
CA SER A 708 13.22 -22.32 30.47
C SER A 708 12.80 -23.75 30.12
N LEU A 709 11.93 -23.92 29.13
CA LEU A 709 11.46 -25.23 28.66
C LEU A 709 12.18 -25.60 27.38
N TYR A 710 12.82 -26.77 27.35
CA TYR A 710 13.67 -27.21 26.23
C TYR A 710 12.99 -28.27 25.38
N PHE A 711 13.04 -28.13 24.05
CA PHE A 711 12.33 -29.00 23.11
C PHE A 711 13.28 -29.66 22.10
N THR A 712 12.90 -30.83 21.58
CA THR A 712 13.64 -31.47 20.48
C THR A 712 13.37 -30.81 19.13
N GLU A 713 12.14 -30.33 18.90
CA GLU A 713 11.73 -29.66 17.67
C GLU A 713 11.17 -28.26 17.91
N VAL A 714 11.26 -27.42 16.87
CA VAL A 714 10.74 -26.05 16.86
C VAL A 714 9.21 -26.04 16.86
N SER A 715 8.59 -26.96 16.12
CA SER A 715 7.11 -27.06 16.00
C SER A 715 6.44 -27.34 17.36
N ALA A 716 7.12 -28.06 18.25
CA ALA A 716 6.64 -28.36 19.60
C ALA A 716 6.57 -27.12 20.49
N ILE A 717 7.47 -26.15 20.31
CA ILE A 717 7.48 -24.88 21.05
C ILE A 717 6.20 -24.09 20.76
N ALA A 718 5.87 -23.94 19.48
CA ALA A 718 4.66 -23.24 19.05
C ALA A 718 3.39 -23.96 19.53
N LYS A 719 3.34 -25.30 19.45
CA LYS A 719 2.23 -26.10 19.98
C LYS A 719 2.07 -25.92 21.49
N CYS A 720 3.18 -25.93 22.24
CA CYS A 720 3.17 -25.68 23.69
C CYS A 720 2.63 -24.27 23.99
N TYR A 721 3.09 -23.25 23.27
CA TYR A 721 2.59 -21.88 23.44
C TYR A 721 1.08 -21.79 23.18
N CYS A 722 0.60 -22.36 22.07
CA CYS A 722 -0.83 -22.39 21.75
C CYS A 722 -1.64 -23.18 22.79
N GLN A 723 -1.10 -24.26 23.35
CA GLN A 723 -1.75 -25.01 24.45
C GLN A 723 -1.88 -24.16 25.71
N LEU A 724 -0.83 -23.43 26.10
CA LEU A 724 -0.87 -22.50 27.24
C LEU A 724 -1.91 -21.40 27.01
N GLN A 725 -1.99 -20.88 25.79
CA GLN A 725 -2.99 -19.88 25.41
C GLN A 725 -4.42 -20.44 25.48
N ALA A 726 -4.67 -21.61 24.90
CA ALA A 726 -5.99 -22.27 24.91
C ALA A 726 -6.47 -22.60 26.33
N GLN A 727 -5.55 -22.94 27.24
CA GLN A 727 -5.84 -23.22 28.64
C GLN A 727 -5.95 -21.96 29.52
N LYS A 728 -5.91 -20.76 28.92
CA LYS A 728 -5.94 -19.47 29.62
C LYS A 728 -4.86 -19.33 30.71
N PHE A 729 -3.70 -19.95 30.49
CA PHE A 729 -2.59 -19.86 31.44
C PHE A 729 -2.03 -18.43 31.54
N PHE A 730 -2.03 -17.68 30.42
CA PHE A 730 -1.64 -16.27 30.36
C PHE A 730 -2.62 -15.33 31.08
N ASP A 731 -3.92 -15.67 31.10
CA ASP A 731 -4.96 -14.86 31.77
C ASP A 731 -5.01 -15.07 33.29
N ASN A 732 -4.18 -15.96 33.83
CA ASN A 732 -4.17 -16.25 35.26
C ASN A 732 -3.51 -15.10 36.03
N ALA A 733 -4.33 -14.18 36.56
CA ALA A 733 -3.90 -13.01 37.32
C ALA A 733 -3.00 -13.32 38.54
N ARG A 734 -3.03 -14.57 39.05
CA ARG A 734 -2.21 -15.03 40.17
C ARG A 734 -0.77 -15.38 39.76
N LEU A 735 -0.58 -15.79 38.51
CA LEU A 735 0.74 -16.11 37.94
C LEU A 735 1.31 -14.92 37.16
N GLY A 736 0.46 -14.20 36.42
CA GLY A 736 0.90 -13.21 35.44
C GLY A 736 1.94 -13.82 34.51
N LEU A 737 1.61 -14.97 33.92
CA LEU A 737 2.55 -15.71 33.08
C LEU A 737 2.75 -14.95 31.78
N HIS A 738 4.01 -14.85 31.38
CA HIS A 738 4.43 -14.35 30.07
C HIS A 738 5.36 -15.38 29.43
N ALA A 739 5.38 -15.41 28.10
CA ALA A 739 6.20 -16.37 27.37
C ALA A 739 6.86 -15.76 26.15
N TYR A 740 8.12 -16.12 25.94
CA TYR A 740 8.90 -15.69 24.80
C TYR A 740 9.69 -16.83 24.19
N SER A 741 9.64 -16.91 22.86
CA SER A 741 10.57 -17.68 22.06
C SER A 741 10.62 -17.06 20.66
N PRO A 742 11.80 -16.88 20.05
CA PRO A 742 11.91 -16.45 18.65
C PRO A 742 11.08 -17.32 17.71
N PHE A 743 10.97 -18.61 18.02
CA PHE A 743 10.21 -19.58 17.22
C PHE A 743 8.69 -19.39 17.31
N VAL A 744 8.18 -18.94 18.46
CA VAL A 744 6.74 -18.60 18.60
C VAL A 744 6.45 -17.32 17.83
N VAL A 745 7.36 -16.34 17.89
CA VAL A 745 7.25 -15.10 17.11
C VAL A 745 7.10 -15.42 15.63
N PHE A 746 7.95 -16.28 15.06
CA PHE A 746 7.86 -16.66 13.65
C PHE A 746 6.56 -17.37 13.28
N GLU A 747 6.07 -18.29 14.11
CA GLU A 747 4.78 -18.96 13.87
C GLU A 747 3.60 -17.96 13.86
N VAL A 748 3.63 -16.98 14.78
CA VAL A 748 2.59 -15.94 14.85
C VAL A 748 2.66 -15.03 13.63
N VAL A 749 3.85 -14.61 13.22
CA VAL A 749 4.07 -13.86 11.97
C VAL A 749 3.52 -14.64 10.78
N ASN A 750 3.82 -15.94 10.65
CA ASN A 750 3.32 -16.77 9.54
C ASN A 750 1.79 -16.75 9.43
N LYS A 751 1.11 -16.92 10.56
CA LYS A 751 -0.36 -16.90 10.61
C LYS A 751 -0.94 -15.53 10.28
N GLN A 752 -0.35 -14.47 10.84
CA GLN A 752 -0.78 -13.08 10.59
C GLN A 752 -0.56 -12.67 9.14
N VAL A 753 0.58 -13.05 8.55
CA VAL A 753 0.89 -12.78 7.14
C VAL A 753 -0.12 -13.46 6.23
N ALA A 754 -0.49 -14.71 6.50
CA ALA A 754 -1.50 -15.40 5.71
C ALA A 754 -2.88 -14.74 5.79
N SER A 755 -3.34 -14.36 6.99
CA SER A 755 -4.64 -13.70 7.17
C SER A 755 -4.67 -12.30 6.55
N SER A 756 -3.62 -11.51 6.76
CA SER A 756 -3.53 -10.17 6.20
C SER A 756 -3.44 -10.18 4.69
N LEU A 757 -2.69 -11.10 4.10
CA LEU A 757 -2.60 -11.27 2.65
C LEU A 757 -3.99 -11.51 2.04
N PHE A 758 -4.81 -12.38 2.64
CA PHE A 758 -6.16 -12.65 2.18
C PHE A 758 -7.01 -11.37 2.14
N TRP A 759 -6.98 -10.57 3.21
CA TRP A 759 -7.73 -9.31 3.28
C TRP A 759 -7.20 -8.26 2.30
N SER A 760 -5.88 -8.14 2.12
CA SER A 760 -5.29 -7.27 1.10
C SER A 760 -5.73 -7.68 -0.32
N LEU A 761 -5.64 -8.97 -0.67
CA LEU A 761 -6.07 -9.47 -1.97
C LEU A 761 -7.57 -9.25 -2.21
N LEU A 762 -8.41 -9.53 -1.21
CA LEU A 762 -9.85 -9.37 -1.31
C LEU A 762 -10.26 -7.91 -1.51
N THR A 763 -9.68 -7.00 -0.72
CA THR A 763 -10.00 -5.57 -0.78
C THR A 763 -9.47 -4.94 -2.07
N ALA A 764 -8.26 -5.28 -2.51
CA ALA A 764 -7.71 -4.87 -3.81
C ALA A 764 -8.60 -5.35 -4.97
N SER A 765 -8.91 -6.66 -5.01
CA SER A 765 -9.75 -7.25 -6.07
C SER A 765 -11.14 -6.62 -6.12
N THR A 766 -11.75 -6.37 -4.96
CA THR A 766 -13.06 -5.71 -4.88
C THR A 766 -12.99 -4.28 -5.42
N ALA A 767 -11.96 -3.52 -5.05
CA ALA A 767 -11.76 -2.17 -5.54
C ALA A 767 -11.57 -2.12 -7.07
N ILE A 768 -10.76 -3.04 -7.62
CA ILE A 768 -10.52 -3.16 -9.06
C ILE A 768 -11.82 -3.48 -9.80
N VAL A 769 -12.59 -4.47 -9.33
CA VAL A 769 -13.88 -4.84 -9.95
C VAL A 769 -14.87 -3.68 -9.90
N LEU A 770 -14.91 -2.90 -8.81
CA LEU A 770 -15.77 -1.71 -8.72
C LEU A 770 -15.35 -0.60 -9.70
N LEU A 771 -14.06 -0.40 -9.91
CA LEU A 771 -13.55 0.54 -10.92
C LEU A 771 -13.81 0.05 -12.35
N MET A 772 -13.61 -1.24 -12.62
CA MET A 772 -13.98 -1.84 -13.90
C MET A 772 -15.49 -1.79 -14.15
N LEU A 773 -16.32 -1.93 -13.11
CA LEU A 773 -17.77 -1.76 -13.20
C LEU A 773 -18.13 -0.32 -13.61
N PHE A 774 -17.46 0.66 -13.02
CA PHE A 774 -17.62 2.06 -13.38
C PHE A 774 -17.25 2.31 -14.86
N LEU A 775 -16.17 1.68 -15.35
CA LEU A 775 -15.68 1.80 -16.72
C LEU A 775 -16.59 1.08 -17.75
N THR A 776 -16.85 -0.20 -17.53
CA THR A 776 -17.56 -1.10 -18.47
C THR A 776 -19.06 -0.95 -18.41
N LYS A 777 -19.58 -0.41 -17.31
CA LYS A 777 -21.01 -0.10 -17.17
C LYS A 777 -21.90 -1.35 -17.19
N SER A 778 -21.31 -2.52 -16.92
CA SER A 778 -21.99 -3.81 -16.83
C SER A 778 -21.24 -4.72 -15.85
N PRO A 779 -21.90 -5.27 -14.82
CA PRO A 779 -21.26 -6.15 -13.84
C PRO A 779 -20.70 -7.42 -14.48
N LEU A 780 -21.37 -7.93 -15.52
CA LEU A 780 -20.90 -9.09 -16.26
C LEU A 780 -19.59 -8.76 -17.03
N GLN A 781 -19.53 -7.60 -17.67
CA GLN A 781 -18.35 -7.16 -18.42
C GLN A 781 -17.17 -6.82 -17.50
N ALA A 782 -17.44 -6.22 -16.34
CA ALA A 782 -16.44 -5.97 -15.31
C ALA A 782 -15.85 -7.29 -14.78
N LEU A 783 -16.71 -8.27 -14.48
CA LEU A 783 -16.28 -9.59 -14.03
C LEU A 783 -15.45 -10.30 -15.12
N TYR A 784 -15.87 -10.21 -16.39
CA TYR A 784 -15.11 -10.76 -17.51
C TYR A 784 -13.75 -10.07 -17.73
N GLY A 785 -13.65 -8.77 -17.44
CA GLY A 785 -12.39 -8.04 -17.40
C GLY A 785 -11.44 -8.53 -16.32
N PHE A 786 -11.98 -9.02 -15.19
CA PHE A 786 -11.18 -9.52 -14.08
C PHE A 786 -10.65 -10.95 -14.28
N ILE A 787 -11.36 -11.81 -15.04
CA ILE A 787 -10.96 -13.21 -15.29
C ILE A 787 -9.51 -13.39 -15.78
N PRO A 788 -9.01 -12.68 -16.82
CA PRO A 788 -7.64 -12.89 -17.29
C PRO A 788 -6.59 -12.60 -16.21
N ASN A 789 -6.90 -11.71 -15.25
CA ASN A 789 -6.01 -11.35 -14.15
C ASN A 789 -5.86 -12.47 -13.11
N LEU A 790 -6.73 -13.49 -13.15
CA LEU A 790 -6.59 -14.70 -12.33
C LEU A 790 -5.52 -15.65 -12.87
N ILE A 791 -5.18 -15.59 -14.16
CA ILE A 791 -4.20 -16.50 -14.78
C ILE A 791 -2.82 -16.35 -14.11
N PRO A 792 -2.26 -15.14 -13.97
CA PRO A 792 -0.92 -15.03 -13.43
C PRO A 792 -0.92 -15.27 -11.91
N LEU A 793 -2.00 -14.93 -11.21
CA LEU A 793 -2.18 -15.29 -9.80
C LEU A 793 -2.10 -16.81 -9.60
N ALA A 794 -2.80 -17.57 -10.44
CA ALA A 794 -2.73 -19.02 -10.43
C ALA A 794 -1.34 -19.54 -10.78
N ALA A 795 -0.64 -18.91 -11.72
CA ALA A 795 0.73 -19.27 -12.07
C ALA A 795 1.69 -19.10 -10.88
N VAL A 796 1.52 -18.06 -10.06
CA VAL A 796 2.30 -17.88 -8.82
C VAL A 796 2.04 -19.04 -7.85
N VAL A 797 0.78 -19.38 -7.59
CA VAL A 797 0.43 -20.50 -6.69
C VAL A 797 1.03 -21.80 -7.18
N VAL A 798 0.91 -22.08 -8.48
CA VAL A 798 1.50 -23.27 -9.12
C VAL A 798 3.02 -23.27 -8.96
N PHE A 799 3.68 -22.14 -9.16
CA PHE A 799 5.14 -22.01 -8.98
C PHE A 799 5.56 -22.35 -7.55
N PHE A 800 4.96 -21.72 -6.54
CA PHE A 800 5.36 -21.96 -5.14
C PHE A 800 5.12 -23.40 -4.71
N VAL A 801 4.02 -24.02 -5.13
CA VAL A 801 3.71 -25.42 -4.78
C VAL A 801 4.60 -26.41 -5.54
N LEU A 802 4.82 -26.23 -6.84
CA LEU A 802 5.63 -27.16 -7.65
C LEU A 802 7.12 -27.14 -7.29
N PHE A 803 7.65 -25.98 -6.90
CA PHE A 803 9.06 -25.84 -6.52
C PHE A 803 9.31 -26.03 -5.02
N ASP A 804 8.31 -26.48 -4.25
CA ASP A 804 8.33 -26.66 -2.79
C ASP A 804 8.92 -25.41 -2.07
N GLN A 805 8.51 -24.23 -2.54
CA GLN A 805 8.91 -22.95 -1.96
C GLN A 805 7.81 -22.47 -1.03
N GLY A 806 8.16 -22.20 0.23
CA GLY A 806 7.25 -21.53 1.17
C GLY A 806 7.00 -20.07 0.76
N LEU A 807 5.75 -19.63 0.86
CA LEU A 807 5.40 -18.23 0.69
C LEU A 807 5.77 -17.47 1.97
N ASN A 808 6.77 -16.61 1.87
CA ASN A 808 7.11 -15.67 2.92
C ASN A 808 6.38 -14.34 2.72
N MET A 809 6.50 -13.44 3.69
CA MET A 809 5.82 -12.16 3.70
C MET A 809 6.12 -11.25 2.49
N LEU A 810 7.34 -11.25 1.97
CA LEU A 810 7.71 -10.43 0.80
C LEU A 810 7.32 -11.11 -0.52
N THR A 811 7.39 -12.44 -0.60
CA THR A 811 6.88 -13.17 -1.77
C THR A 811 5.36 -13.12 -1.86
N ALA A 812 4.67 -12.99 -0.73
CA ALA A 812 3.25 -12.71 -0.65
C ALA A 812 2.89 -11.36 -1.30
N LEU A 813 3.79 -10.37 -1.21
CA LEU A 813 3.65 -9.07 -1.85
C LEU A 813 3.47 -9.22 -3.37
N THR A 814 4.17 -10.17 -4.00
CA THR A 814 4.04 -10.45 -5.43
C THR A 814 2.58 -10.71 -5.82
N LEU A 815 1.82 -11.46 -5.02
CA LEU A 815 0.42 -11.77 -5.33
C LEU A 815 -0.46 -10.50 -5.36
N VAL A 816 -0.31 -9.62 -4.37
CA VAL A 816 -1.12 -8.38 -4.28
C VAL A 816 -0.68 -7.36 -5.33
N VAL A 817 0.63 -7.17 -5.49
CA VAL A 817 1.19 -6.23 -6.46
C VAL A 817 0.83 -6.65 -7.87
N CYS A 818 1.01 -7.92 -8.24
CA CYS A 818 0.69 -8.35 -9.60
C CYS A 818 -0.80 -8.16 -9.94
N ILE A 819 -1.74 -8.38 -9.01
CA ILE A 819 -3.16 -8.13 -9.27
C ILE A 819 -3.43 -6.68 -9.69
N GLY A 820 -2.79 -5.71 -9.03
CA GLY A 820 -2.97 -4.28 -9.32
C GLY A 820 -2.09 -3.75 -10.45
N LEU A 821 -1.22 -4.57 -11.04
CA LEU A 821 -0.37 -4.19 -12.18
C LEU A 821 -0.81 -4.83 -13.49
N LEU A 822 -1.45 -5.99 -13.41
CA LEU A 822 -1.97 -6.71 -14.57
C LEU A 822 -3.27 -6.11 -15.11
N ASP A 823 -3.99 -5.34 -14.29
CA ASP A 823 -5.25 -4.74 -14.70
C ASP A 823 -5.08 -3.42 -15.48
N ASP A 824 -3.86 -2.87 -15.53
CA ASP A 824 -3.49 -1.68 -16.31
C ASP A 824 -3.91 -1.82 -17.79
N ASP A 825 -3.28 -2.76 -18.50
CA ASP A 825 -3.55 -3.02 -19.92
C ASP A 825 -5.01 -3.44 -20.14
N THR A 826 -5.58 -4.18 -19.21
CA THR A 826 -7.01 -4.52 -19.19
C THR A 826 -7.91 -3.27 -19.19
N ILE A 827 -7.63 -2.26 -18.36
CA ILE A 827 -8.37 -0.99 -18.33
C ILE A 827 -8.25 -0.26 -19.67
N HIS A 828 -7.05 -0.21 -20.25
CA HIS A 828 -6.82 0.40 -21.56
C HIS A 828 -7.63 -0.29 -22.67
N VAL A 829 -7.69 -1.63 -22.67
CA VAL A 829 -8.47 -2.43 -23.62
C VAL A 829 -9.99 -2.23 -23.43
N LEU A 830 -10.47 -2.26 -22.18
CA LEU A 830 -11.89 -2.02 -21.87
C LEU A 830 -12.31 -0.61 -22.27
N TYR A 831 -11.48 0.40 -22.02
CA TYR A 831 -11.73 1.78 -22.42
C TYR A 831 -11.78 1.93 -23.95
N HIS A 832 -10.83 1.32 -24.68
CA HIS A 832 -10.85 1.34 -26.14
C HIS A 832 -12.12 0.68 -26.70
N LYS A 833 -12.53 -0.46 -26.15
CA LYS A 833 -13.71 -1.18 -26.63
C LYS A 833 -15.02 -0.46 -26.29
N TYR A 834 -15.22 -0.08 -25.03
CA TYR A 834 -16.53 0.35 -24.54
C TYR A 834 -16.73 1.87 -24.50
N VAL A 835 -15.64 2.65 -24.47
CA VAL A 835 -15.69 4.12 -24.45
C VAL A 835 -15.30 4.71 -25.80
N LEU A 836 -14.15 4.33 -26.34
CA LEU A 836 -13.69 4.83 -27.66
C LEU A 836 -14.37 4.12 -28.83
N LYS A 837 -14.91 2.91 -28.62
CA LYS A 837 -15.48 2.04 -29.66
C LYS A 837 -14.48 1.71 -30.77
N GLU A 838 -13.20 1.57 -30.41
CA GLU A 838 -12.11 1.23 -31.31
C GLU A 838 -11.77 -0.27 -31.21
N PRO A 839 -11.25 -0.90 -32.29
CA PRO A 839 -10.83 -2.30 -32.27
C PRO A 839 -9.74 -2.56 -31.22
N VAL A 840 -9.96 -3.56 -30.37
CA VAL A 840 -8.99 -3.94 -29.31
C VAL A 840 -7.64 -4.38 -29.87
N THR A 841 -7.60 -4.86 -31.12
CA THR A 841 -6.37 -5.27 -31.81
C THR A 841 -5.37 -4.13 -31.98
N GLN A 842 -5.83 -2.88 -31.98
CA GLN A 842 -4.95 -1.73 -32.00
C GLN A 842 -4.07 -1.68 -30.74
N MET A 843 -4.50 -2.24 -29.61
CA MET A 843 -3.71 -2.21 -28.38
C MET A 843 -2.60 -3.25 -28.33
N ASN A 844 -2.62 -4.27 -29.20
CA ASN A 844 -1.76 -5.44 -29.08
C ASN A 844 -0.26 -5.11 -29.04
N ALA A 845 0.22 -4.25 -29.94
CA ALA A 845 1.63 -3.88 -29.97
C ALA A 845 2.06 -3.14 -28.68
N VAL A 846 1.19 -2.27 -28.17
CA VAL A 846 1.45 -1.48 -26.96
C VAL A 846 1.51 -2.40 -25.73
N ILE A 847 0.54 -3.31 -25.59
CA ILE A 847 0.48 -4.31 -24.52
C ILE A 847 1.72 -5.22 -24.54
N ILE A 848 2.14 -5.69 -25.72
CA ILE A 848 3.36 -6.52 -25.84
C ILE A 848 4.60 -5.73 -25.37
N HIS A 849 4.73 -4.48 -25.80
CA HIS A 849 5.86 -3.65 -25.41
C HIS A 849 5.85 -3.33 -23.90
N ALA A 850 4.68 -3.06 -23.31
CA ALA A 850 4.51 -2.85 -21.89
C ALA A 850 4.92 -4.09 -21.09
N ALA A 851 4.36 -5.26 -21.42
CA ALA A 851 4.68 -6.51 -20.73
C ALA A 851 6.16 -6.89 -20.83
N VAL A 852 6.81 -6.71 -21.99
CA VAL A 852 8.25 -6.98 -22.15
C VAL A 852 9.08 -6.06 -21.25
N LEU A 853 8.75 -4.77 -21.20
CA LEU A 853 9.49 -3.82 -20.38
C LEU A 853 9.25 -4.03 -18.89
N LEU A 854 8.02 -4.31 -18.46
CA LEU A 854 7.73 -4.71 -17.08
C LEU A 854 8.52 -5.97 -16.70
N SER A 855 8.56 -6.97 -17.58
CA SER A 855 9.33 -8.20 -17.36
C SER A 855 10.83 -7.94 -17.23
N ILE A 856 11.40 -7.07 -18.07
CA ILE A 856 12.81 -6.66 -17.97
C ILE A 856 13.05 -5.89 -16.66
N GLY A 857 12.17 -4.94 -16.33
CA GLY A 857 12.29 -4.09 -15.15
C GLY A 857 12.27 -4.86 -13.84
N PHE A 858 11.28 -5.75 -13.67
CA PHE A 858 11.23 -6.65 -12.51
C PHE A 858 12.33 -7.73 -12.57
N GLY A 859 12.72 -8.17 -13.76
CA GLY A 859 13.84 -9.11 -13.95
C GLY A 859 15.18 -8.57 -13.45
N CYS A 860 15.39 -7.25 -13.46
CA CYS A 860 16.59 -6.62 -12.90
C CYS A 860 16.79 -6.91 -11.41
N PHE A 861 15.73 -7.22 -10.66
CA PHE A 861 15.83 -7.50 -9.22
C PHE A 861 16.52 -8.84 -8.93
N VAL A 862 16.61 -9.74 -9.92
CA VAL A 862 17.29 -11.05 -9.77
C VAL A 862 18.78 -10.89 -9.44
N VAL A 863 19.38 -9.72 -9.72
CA VAL A 863 20.78 -9.44 -9.38
C VAL A 863 20.99 -9.04 -7.90
N SER A 864 19.91 -8.86 -7.13
CA SER A 864 19.97 -8.48 -5.71
C SER A 864 20.68 -9.56 -4.87
N ASN A 865 21.45 -9.13 -3.88
CA ASN A 865 22.00 -10.05 -2.88
C ASN A 865 20.96 -10.47 -1.83
N PHE A 866 19.80 -9.82 -1.81
CA PHE A 866 18.69 -10.08 -0.91
C PHE A 866 17.70 -11.05 -1.54
N GLU A 867 17.54 -12.21 -0.91
CA GLU A 867 16.75 -13.30 -1.48
C GLU A 867 15.27 -12.95 -1.70
N PRO A 868 14.56 -12.33 -0.75
CA PRO A 868 13.19 -11.88 -0.97
C PRO A 868 13.04 -10.93 -2.16
N THR A 869 13.99 -10.00 -2.37
CA THR A 869 13.98 -9.04 -3.49
C THR A 869 14.16 -9.76 -4.82
N ARG A 870 15.08 -10.73 -4.89
CA ARG A 870 15.28 -11.55 -6.10
C ARG A 870 14.05 -12.37 -6.45
N ILE A 871 13.50 -13.09 -5.48
CA ILE A 871 12.32 -13.94 -5.72
C ILE A 871 11.15 -13.05 -6.12
N PHE A 872 10.93 -11.94 -5.41
CA PHE A 872 9.88 -10.97 -5.73
C PHE A 872 9.96 -10.54 -7.21
N GLY A 873 11.11 -10.03 -7.67
CA GLY A 873 11.21 -9.54 -9.04
C GLY A 873 11.31 -10.64 -10.10
N GLY A 874 11.94 -11.78 -9.81
CA GLY A 874 12.00 -12.93 -10.70
C GLY A 874 10.60 -13.53 -10.96
N VAL A 875 9.82 -13.74 -9.91
CA VAL A 875 8.43 -14.22 -10.03
C VAL A 875 7.55 -13.15 -10.69
N SER A 876 7.70 -11.87 -10.34
CA SER A 876 6.94 -10.78 -10.98
C SER A 876 7.22 -10.71 -12.49
N ALA A 877 8.48 -10.86 -12.92
CA ALA A 877 8.84 -10.87 -14.34
C ALA A 877 8.17 -12.03 -15.09
N LEU A 878 8.13 -13.23 -14.50
CA LEU A 878 7.41 -14.37 -15.08
C LEU A 878 5.89 -14.11 -15.15
N VAL A 879 5.33 -13.49 -14.11
CA VAL A 879 3.91 -13.14 -14.03
C VAL A 879 3.50 -12.20 -15.16
N PHE A 880 4.29 -11.17 -15.49
CA PHE A 880 3.96 -10.27 -16.61
C PHE A 880 3.99 -10.98 -17.97
N LEU A 881 4.92 -11.92 -18.17
CA LEU A 881 4.96 -12.74 -19.39
C LEU A 881 3.73 -13.64 -19.52
N ILE A 882 3.27 -14.24 -18.42
CA ILE A 882 2.07 -15.08 -18.41
C ILE A 882 0.80 -14.22 -18.54
N GLY A 883 0.78 -13.05 -17.90
CA GLY A 883 -0.30 -12.06 -18.00
C GLY A 883 -0.54 -11.62 -19.43
N LEU A 884 0.54 -11.31 -20.17
CA LEU A 884 0.49 -10.99 -21.60
C LEU A 884 -0.26 -12.06 -22.41
N LEU A 885 -0.02 -13.34 -22.12
CA LEU A 885 -0.74 -14.43 -22.79
C LEU A 885 -2.23 -14.40 -22.44
N GLY A 886 -2.57 -14.17 -21.17
CA GLY A 886 -3.95 -14.04 -20.72
C GLY A 886 -4.70 -12.91 -21.42
N GLU A 887 -4.07 -11.74 -21.54
CA GLU A 887 -4.67 -10.56 -22.16
C GLU A 887 -4.83 -10.70 -23.68
N LEU A 888 -3.80 -11.17 -24.39
CA LEU A 888 -3.86 -11.31 -25.85
C LEU A 888 -4.70 -12.51 -26.32
N THR A 889 -5.00 -13.47 -25.43
CA THR A 889 -5.74 -14.69 -25.80
C THR A 889 -7.09 -14.79 -25.09
N LEU A 890 -7.13 -15.18 -23.81
CA LEU A 890 -8.36 -15.43 -23.08
C LEU A 890 -9.25 -14.18 -23.05
N PHE A 891 -8.66 -13.03 -22.71
CA PHE A 891 -9.42 -11.80 -22.54
C PHE A 891 -10.04 -11.32 -23.85
N GLN A 892 -9.24 -11.18 -24.92
CA GLN A 892 -9.75 -10.79 -26.24
C GLN A 892 -10.76 -11.80 -26.78
N TRP A 893 -10.55 -13.10 -26.56
CA TRP A 893 -11.53 -14.13 -26.95
C TRP A 893 -12.88 -13.95 -26.25
N ILE A 894 -12.88 -13.69 -24.94
CA ILE A 894 -14.08 -13.39 -24.17
C ILE A 894 -14.74 -12.12 -24.69
N LEU A 895 -13.97 -11.04 -24.87
CA LEU A 895 -14.48 -9.76 -25.37
C LEU A 895 -15.11 -9.90 -26.76
N ASN A 896 -14.53 -10.66 -27.67
CA ASN A 896 -15.05 -10.84 -29.02
C ASN A 896 -16.40 -11.58 -29.06
N ARG A 897 -16.78 -12.30 -28.00
CA ARG A 897 -18.07 -13.00 -27.90
C ARG A 897 -19.18 -12.19 -27.25
N ILE A 898 -18.83 -11.14 -26.51
CA ILE A 898 -19.81 -10.28 -25.84
C ILE A 898 -20.26 -9.21 -26.82
N LYS A 899 -21.54 -9.25 -27.22
CA LYS A 899 -22.16 -8.17 -28.00
C LYS A 899 -22.08 -6.86 -27.20
N SER A 900 -21.62 -5.80 -27.87
CA SER A 900 -21.41 -4.45 -27.33
C SER A 900 -22.69 -3.80 -26.85
#